data_AF-E0DI09-F1
#
_entry.id   AF-E0DI09-F1
#
_cell.length_a   1.000
_cell.length_b   1.000
_cell.length_c   1.000
_cell.angle_alpha   90.00
_cell.angle_beta   90.00
_cell.angle_gamma   90.00
#
_symmetry.space_group_name_H-M   'P 1'
#
loop_
_entity.id
_entity.type
_entity.pdbx_description
1 polymer ?
#
loop_
_entity_poly.entity_id
_entity_poly.type
_entity_poly.pdbx_seq_one_letter_code
_entity_poly.pdbx_strand_id
1 'polypeptide(L)'
;MNIASLDRQPPHTLALHATQFTAPDGATIIRLVPETLLEAETLALQSVGCRRADDQVVGYASAQKVGFPTWSILSDPANAYYVRNLATRLQLVEQQAREHPQTTQKKLVELATEFAHSMPHLIPIFLEEVVRIYVRINQAPIASQFFNLAREIERKFDVEVDPRRHAAMFQEFTRMGVIGVKEFTTEARKAAKRLQPQEAYDYFFDLCVDRCRAGGLTYSRMASDLRRLAKAAGISAKESDRRLVTNILGLAGFYQAATGFFRDIRPTLVQLVRDNPQWHDKLLLAKPKKLTIEEYFELLRETGVYDGLVADKSRLVTWLVRIIRHEYSRDNYNFWRSQQLIDAVAHAGDALKGKTLPLNERGMDIDLIDALSSGGITWDLSDTKSRYFNWRSWARPGAGEYRRDLAGIVNHPQLGDLMAKTIPFSDIRILKQPLLATEPGRQLLSRSLQHQADRRKNIIGYPNVWKHFYHQVLEELAHTQLGHINPTAVEQIFSYDPVVELQARLHLGFFQELAWPLLEQELERLLNESSRTYHRIEFHETYPAVILRVDGTVEAIDRDRVIAHGTIPDDCYLSSAHLASDKIAVFYSVYSSDEKYAYWLGQKPRIISPPYGSYYGNDETGYTIPIINSITGTESRLASDGLLTYPHLPKNFCGPVIGTGPYYLFKAGKIREWPNGNTYETNAILQEEGIPGIDLTGLLPMKPPADYHFHFWHTAIVPTCPTTTESLCGTLHDQHINIVFQPRCCECGDFHDDSSWLCTPLGQFQSQYKLLGAIKRPGGGVWLIGDKATDRIIIDPETDQIIARDNAPHHNPADHLYDLPLSAHHQLQPRNLDMSIRLRRATREQVAAILANPAPDVIEQTFGSDPVLVAAILRATVQVNDQAARAAQVRPTPETAQDQA
;
A
#
# COMPACT_ATOMS: atom_id res chain seq x y z
N MET A 1 -11.85 43.30 7.63
CA MET A 1 -10.81 44.35 7.53
C MET A 1 -10.61 44.90 8.94
N ASN A 2 -9.39 44.94 9.48
CA ASN A 2 -9.15 45.55 10.80
C ASN A 2 -9.05 47.06 10.63
N ILE A 3 -9.97 47.81 11.26
CA ILE A 3 -10.11 49.27 11.13
C ILE A 3 -9.63 49.91 12.44
N ALA A 4 -8.67 50.83 12.36
CA ALA A 4 -8.20 51.62 13.49
C ALA A 4 -8.94 52.97 13.57
N SER A 5 -9.16 53.44 14.80
CA SER A 5 -9.84 54.71 15.09
C SER A 5 -9.09 55.92 14.51
N LEU A 6 -9.81 57.01 14.24
CA LEU A 6 -9.28 58.30 13.75
C LEU A 6 -8.38 59.01 14.79
N ASP A 7 -8.40 58.57 16.05
CA ASP A 7 -7.68 59.23 17.15
C ASP A 7 -6.14 59.18 17.00
N ARG A 8 -5.60 58.18 16.29
CA ARG A 8 -4.16 58.05 16.02
C ARG A 8 -3.87 57.09 14.87
N GLN A 9 -3.18 57.54 13.82
CA GLN A 9 -2.76 56.69 12.69
C GLN A 9 -1.69 55.66 13.12
N PRO A 10 -1.96 54.34 13.02
CA PRO A 10 -0.95 53.31 13.26
C PRO A 10 0.14 53.28 12.17
N PRO A 11 1.37 52.84 12.47
CA PRO A 11 2.43 52.69 11.47
C PRO A 11 1.99 51.77 10.31
N HIS A 12 2.34 52.13 9.06
CA HIS A 12 2.03 51.37 7.84
C HIS A 12 0.53 51.18 7.53
N THR A 13 -0.32 52.11 7.98
CA THR A 13 -1.76 52.16 7.64
C THR A 13 -2.10 53.41 6.82
N LEU A 14 -3.16 53.33 6.02
CA LEU A 14 -3.65 54.40 5.14
C LEU A 14 -5.06 54.82 5.55
N ALA A 15 -5.46 56.04 5.17
CA ALA A 15 -6.82 56.52 5.43
C ALA A 15 -7.85 55.60 4.74
N LEU A 16 -8.95 55.31 5.42
CA LEU A 16 -10.07 54.52 4.92
C LEU A 16 -11.24 55.45 4.67
N HIS A 17 -11.68 55.54 3.41
CA HIS A 17 -12.77 56.41 2.98
C HIS A 17 -14.08 55.63 2.96
N ALA A 18 -15.15 56.18 3.52
CA ALA A 18 -16.52 55.82 3.21
C ALA A 18 -16.98 56.71 2.05
N THR A 19 -17.07 56.13 0.87
CA THR A 19 -17.41 56.84 -0.37
C THR A 19 -18.79 56.41 -0.85
N GLN A 20 -19.64 57.39 -1.14
CA GLN A 20 -20.97 57.21 -1.65
C GLN A 20 -20.97 57.19 -3.19
N PHE A 21 -21.72 56.26 -3.76
CA PHE A 21 -21.96 56.12 -5.19
C PHE A 21 -23.46 56.00 -5.46
N THR A 22 -23.94 56.74 -6.46
CA THR A 22 -25.33 56.66 -6.94
C THR A 22 -25.38 55.77 -8.17
N ALA A 23 -26.10 54.66 -8.10
CA ALA A 23 -26.28 53.71 -9.20
C ALA A 23 -27.23 54.27 -10.30
N PRO A 24 -27.23 53.70 -11.52
CA PRO A 24 -28.08 54.15 -12.62
C PRO A 24 -29.59 54.11 -12.33
N ASP A 25 -30.02 53.24 -11.42
CA ASP A 25 -31.41 53.09 -10.95
C ASP A 25 -31.76 54.03 -9.78
N GLY A 26 -30.82 54.89 -9.36
CA GLY A 26 -30.98 55.83 -8.25
C GLY A 26 -30.61 55.28 -6.88
N ALA A 27 -30.20 54.01 -6.75
CA ALA A 27 -29.80 53.44 -5.46
C ALA A 27 -28.48 54.05 -4.95
N THR A 28 -28.38 54.22 -3.63
CA THR A 28 -27.16 54.71 -2.97
C THR A 28 -26.33 53.53 -2.45
N ILE A 29 -25.06 53.47 -2.84
CA ILE A 29 -24.08 52.46 -2.43
C ILE A 29 -22.98 53.17 -1.63
N ILE A 30 -22.73 52.72 -0.40
CA ILE A 30 -21.60 53.21 0.42
C ILE A 30 -20.52 52.14 0.43
N ARG A 31 -19.28 52.48 0.06
CA ARG A 31 -18.14 51.57 0.10
C ARG A 31 -17.03 52.11 1.00
N LEU A 32 -16.43 51.20 1.77
CA LEU A 32 -15.22 51.46 2.53
C LEU A 32 -14.00 51.15 1.67
N VAL A 33 -13.23 52.17 1.30
CA VAL A 33 -12.14 52.09 0.33
C VAL A 33 -10.88 52.73 0.91
N PRO A 34 -9.75 52.00 1.03
CA PRO A 34 -8.47 52.60 1.39
C PRO A 34 -8.08 53.70 0.41
N GLU A 35 -7.43 54.76 0.88
CA GLU A 35 -7.08 55.96 0.11
C GLU A 35 -6.35 55.63 -1.20
N THR A 36 -5.44 54.66 -1.19
CA THR A 36 -4.72 54.19 -2.38
C THR A 36 -5.58 53.47 -3.41
N LEU A 37 -6.78 53.02 -3.04
CA LEU A 37 -7.73 52.31 -3.90
C LEU A 37 -8.93 53.17 -4.33
N LEU A 38 -9.04 54.39 -3.78
CA LEU A 38 -10.22 55.24 -3.94
C LEU A 38 -10.49 55.63 -5.40
N GLU A 39 -9.44 56.02 -6.11
CA GLU A 39 -9.52 56.38 -7.53
C GLU A 39 -9.90 55.18 -8.40
N ALA A 40 -9.33 54.01 -8.11
CA ALA A 40 -9.60 52.77 -8.82
C ALA A 40 -11.06 52.33 -8.67
N GLU A 41 -11.56 52.34 -7.44
CA GLU A 41 -12.93 51.96 -7.13
C GLU A 41 -13.92 52.96 -7.76
N THR A 42 -13.55 54.24 -7.78
CA THR A 42 -14.33 55.29 -8.42
C THR A 42 -14.45 55.06 -9.93
N LEU A 43 -13.33 54.82 -10.62
CA LEU A 43 -13.31 54.54 -12.06
C LEU A 43 -14.05 53.23 -12.39
N ALA A 44 -13.89 52.19 -11.56
CA ALA A 44 -14.59 50.92 -11.73
C ALA A 44 -16.12 51.10 -11.65
N LEU A 45 -16.60 51.87 -10.68
CA LEU A 45 -18.04 52.12 -10.50
C LEU A 45 -18.59 53.11 -11.55
N GLN A 46 -17.81 54.08 -12.00
CA GLN A 46 -18.18 54.95 -13.12
C GLN A 46 -18.36 54.16 -14.43
N SER A 47 -17.56 53.12 -14.66
CA SER A 47 -17.68 52.27 -15.85
C SER A 47 -19.02 51.52 -15.96
N VAL A 48 -19.75 51.36 -14.84
CA VAL A 48 -21.08 50.73 -14.78
C VAL A 48 -22.21 51.76 -14.64
N GLY A 49 -21.91 53.05 -14.84
CA GLY A 49 -22.86 54.15 -14.80
C GLY A 49 -23.12 54.70 -13.41
N CYS A 50 -22.39 54.27 -12.37
CA CYS A 50 -22.51 54.87 -11.04
C CYS A 50 -21.79 56.22 -10.98
N ARG A 51 -22.36 57.19 -10.29
CA ARG A 51 -21.72 58.51 -10.05
C ARG A 51 -21.25 58.61 -8.62
N ARG A 52 -20.00 59.01 -8.41
CA ARG A 52 -19.48 59.32 -7.07
C ARG A 52 -20.18 60.55 -6.52
N ALA A 53 -20.59 60.48 -5.26
CA ALA A 53 -21.17 61.57 -4.50
C ALA A 53 -20.23 61.91 -3.33
N ASP A 54 -20.73 61.87 -2.09
CA ASP A 54 -19.99 62.26 -0.89
C ASP A 54 -18.87 61.26 -0.51
N ASP A 55 -17.87 61.77 0.19
CA ASP A 55 -16.69 61.02 0.63
C ASP A 55 -16.26 61.49 2.01
N GLN A 56 -16.04 60.55 2.95
CA GLN A 56 -15.58 60.86 4.30
C GLN A 56 -14.54 59.85 4.77
N VAL A 57 -13.46 60.32 5.40
CA VAL A 57 -12.50 59.43 6.07
C VAL A 57 -13.10 58.90 7.37
N VAL A 58 -13.16 57.58 7.54
CA VAL A 58 -13.83 56.90 8.67
C VAL A 58 -12.88 56.06 9.54
N GLY A 59 -11.60 55.99 9.20
CA GLY A 59 -10.59 55.30 10.01
C GLY A 59 -9.29 55.07 9.25
N TYR A 60 -8.42 54.21 9.80
CA TYR A 60 -7.20 53.76 9.12
C TYR A 60 -7.20 52.25 8.91
N ALA A 61 -6.75 51.79 7.75
CA ALA A 61 -6.64 50.37 7.40
C ALA A 61 -5.22 50.02 6.94
N SER A 62 -4.83 48.74 7.08
CA SER A 62 -3.57 48.23 6.51
C SER A 62 -3.50 48.57 5.03
N ALA A 63 -2.33 49.00 4.56
CA ALA A 63 -2.08 49.21 3.13
C ALA A 63 -2.27 47.90 2.37
N GLN A 64 -3.48 47.67 1.88
CA GLN A 64 -3.81 46.48 1.13
C GLN A 64 -3.02 46.52 -0.18
N LYS A 65 -2.28 45.46 -0.50
CA LYS A 65 -1.59 45.35 -1.80
C LYS A 65 -2.65 45.47 -2.88
N VAL A 66 -2.49 46.44 -3.78
CA VAL A 66 -3.39 46.64 -4.93
C VAL A 66 -3.30 45.40 -5.82
N GLY A 67 -4.26 44.49 -5.67
CA GLY A 67 -4.33 43.21 -6.38
C GLY A 67 -5.23 43.28 -7.61
N PHE A 68 -5.51 42.12 -8.20
CA PHE A 68 -6.59 42.02 -9.19
C PHE A 68 -7.95 42.09 -8.46
N PRO A 69 -8.98 42.78 -8.99
CA PRO A 69 -9.02 43.51 -10.26
C PRO A 69 -8.53 44.97 -10.18
N THR A 70 -8.39 45.53 -8.99
CA THR A 70 -8.23 46.98 -8.76
C THR A 70 -6.99 47.57 -9.43
N TRP A 71 -5.83 46.90 -9.37
CA TRP A 71 -4.62 47.33 -10.08
C TRP A 71 -4.80 47.32 -11.59
N SER A 72 -5.43 46.27 -12.11
CA SER A 72 -5.63 46.08 -13.55
C SER A 72 -6.56 47.14 -14.14
N ILE A 73 -7.57 47.60 -13.38
CA ILE A 73 -8.45 48.70 -13.79
C ILE A 73 -7.68 50.03 -13.82
N LEU A 74 -6.80 50.27 -12.85
CA LEU A 74 -5.96 51.48 -12.81
C LEU A 74 -4.91 51.50 -13.93
N SER A 75 -4.23 50.37 -14.15
CA SER A 75 -3.13 50.28 -15.11
C SER A 75 -3.61 50.24 -16.56
N ASP A 76 -4.85 49.78 -16.80
CA ASP A 76 -5.45 49.71 -18.12
C ASP A 76 -6.98 49.95 -18.08
N PRO A 77 -7.40 51.21 -17.94
CA PRO A 77 -8.82 51.56 -17.89
C PRO A 77 -9.60 51.15 -19.14
N ALA A 78 -8.94 51.08 -20.31
CA ALA A 78 -9.58 50.73 -21.58
C ALA A 78 -10.09 49.28 -21.61
N ASN A 79 -9.48 48.38 -20.84
CA ASN A 79 -9.88 46.98 -20.73
C ASN A 79 -10.65 46.64 -19.44
N ALA A 80 -11.09 47.64 -18.67
CA ALA A 80 -11.78 47.46 -17.38
C ALA A 80 -12.99 46.49 -17.46
N TYR A 81 -13.69 46.45 -18.60
CA TYR A 81 -14.77 45.49 -18.86
C TYR A 81 -14.30 44.02 -18.76
N TYR A 82 -13.17 43.68 -19.37
CA TYR A 82 -12.61 42.32 -19.33
C TYR A 82 -12.09 41.96 -17.94
N VAL A 83 -11.47 42.93 -17.24
CA VAL A 83 -11.03 42.76 -15.85
C VAL A 83 -12.23 42.39 -14.95
N ARG A 84 -13.37 43.07 -15.13
CA ARG A 84 -14.60 42.77 -14.38
C ARG A 84 -15.12 41.36 -14.67
N ASN A 85 -15.16 40.95 -15.93
CA ASN A 85 -15.61 39.60 -16.30
C ASN A 85 -14.74 38.50 -15.68
N LEU A 86 -13.41 38.69 -15.68
CA LEU A 86 -12.49 37.78 -15.03
C LEU A 86 -12.65 37.78 -13.49
N ALA A 87 -12.95 38.92 -12.88
CA ALA A 87 -13.23 39.01 -11.43
C ALA A 87 -14.50 38.25 -11.04
N THR A 88 -15.58 38.34 -11.81
CA THR A 88 -16.79 37.54 -11.60
C THR A 88 -16.48 36.04 -11.71
N ARG A 89 -15.65 35.64 -12.68
CA ARG A 89 -15.26 34.23 -12.84
C ARG A 89 -14.43 33.72 -11.65
N LEU A 90 -13.55 34.53 -11.05
CA LEU A 90 -12.77 34.12 -9.87
C LEU A 90 -13.66 33.69 -8.68
N GLN A 91 -14.84 34.30 -8.50
CA GLN A 91 -15.76 33.92 -7.42
C GLN A 91 -16.29 32.49 -7.60
N LEU A 92 -16.56 32.08 -8.85
CA LEU A 92 -17.01 30.72 -9.17
C LEU A 92 -15.86 29.71 -9.11
N VAL A 93 -14.64 30.13 -9.45
CA VAL A 93 -13.46 29.27 -9.45
C VAL A 93 -13.18 28.68 -8.08
N GLU A 94 -13.33 29.45 -6.99
CA GLU A 94 -13.08 28.92 -5.65
C GLU A 94 -14.03 27.77 -5.28
N GLN A 95 -15.33 27.92 -5.56
CA GLN A 95 -16.31 26.86 -5.30
C GLN A 95 -16.02 25.62 -6.15
N GLN A 96 -15.80 25.80 -7.45
CA GLN A 96 -15.53 24.68 -8.37
C GLN A 96 -14.21 23.96 -8.07
N ALA A 97 -13.18 24.70 -7.66
CA ALA A 97 -11.88 24.12 -7.32
C ALA A 97 -11.91 23.31 -6.02
N ARG A 98 -12.84 23.59 -5.09
CA ARG A 98 -13.03 22.77 -3.87
C ARG A 98 -13.66 21.42 -4.19
N GLU A 99 -14.65 21.39 -5.08
CA GLU A 99 -15.35 20.17 -5.46
C GLU A 99 -14.57 19.34 -6.50
N HIS A 100 -13.96 20.01 -7.48
CA HIS A 100 -13.32 19.39 -8.64
C HIS A 100 -11.99 20.09 -9.00
N PRO A 101 -10.91 19.89 -8.22
CA PRO A 101 -9.65 20.63 -8.36
C PRO A 101 -8.99 20.51 -9.75
N GLN A 102 -8.87 19.29 -10.29
CA GLN A 102 -8.16 19.00 -11.54
C GLN A 102 -8.97 19.43 -12.78
N THR A 103 -10.28 19.23 -12.76
CA THR A 103 -11.17 19.65 -13.86
C THR A 103 -11.20 21.16 -13.99
N THR A 104 -11.28 21.87 -12.86
CA THR A 104 -11.24 23.34 -12.81
C THR A 104 -9.89 23.87 -13.27
N GLN A 105 -8.81 23.20 -12.88
CA GLN A 105 -7.45 23.54 -13.32
C GLN A 105 -7.34 23.54 -14.85
N LYS A 106 -7.79 22.46 -15.51
CA LYS A 106 -7.72 22.35 -16.97
C LYS A 106 -8.44 23.52 -17.67
N LYS A 107 -9.66 23.82 -17.23
CA LYS A 107 -10.47 24.94 -17.77
C LYS A 107 -9.77 26.30 -17.61
N LEU A 108 -9.10 26.52 -16.48
CA LEU A 108 -8.38 27.77 -16.21
C LEU A 108 -7.11 27.90 -17.06
N VAL A 109 -6.39 26.80 -17.31
CA VAL A 109 -5.23 26.80 -18.21
C VAL A 109 -5.66 27.10 -19.66
N GLU A 110 -6.75 26.50 -20.12
CA GLU A 110 -7.33 26.77 -21.44
C GLU A 110 -7.70 28.26 -21.57
N LEU A 111 -8.42 28.81 -20.57
CA LEU A 111 -8.78 30.23 -20.53
C LEU A 111 -7.55 31.14 -20.54
N ALA A 112 -6.56 30.87 -19.69
CA ALA A 112 -5.36 31.68 -19.65
C ALA A 112 -4.62 31.69 -20.99
N THR A 113 -4.59 30.56 -21.69
CA THR A 113 -3.93 30.42 -23.00
C THR A 113 -4.69 31.16 -24.10
N GLU A 114 -6.03 31.09 -24.09
CA GLU A 114 -6.91 31.80 -25.03
C GLU A 114 -6.68 33.31 -24.96
N PHE A 115 -6.70 33.89 -23.75
CA PHE A 115 -6.61 35.33 -23.56
C PHE A 115 -5.18 35.88 -23.54
N ALA A 116 -4.16 35.03 -23.43
CA ALA A 116 -2.77 35.47 -23.32
C ALA A 116 -2.30 36.31 -24.53
N HIS A 117 -2.83 36.07 -25.73
CA HIS A 117 -2.45 36.86 -26.92
C HIS A 117 -3.12 38.25 -26.95
N SER A 118 -4.37 38.35 -26.48
CA SER A 118 -5.15 39.59 -26.56
C SER A 118 -4.90 40.51 -25.37
N MET A 119 -4.61 39.95 -24.19
CA MET A 119 -4.42 40.71 -22.95
C MET A 119 -3.23 40.17 -22.13
N PRO A 120 -2.01 40.16 -22.70
CA PRO A 120 -0.84 39.53 -22.09
C PRO A 120 -0.44 40.12 -20.73
N HIS A 121 -0.71 41.40 -20.48
CA HIS A 121 -0.44 42.08 -19.21
C HIS A 121 -1.46 41.77 -18.10
N LEU A 122 -2.67 41.36 -18.46
CA LEU A 122 -3.75 41.08 -17.50
C LEU A 122 -3.70 39.65 -16.94
N ILE A 123 -3.39 38.68 -17.80
CA ILE A 123 -3.46 37.26 -17.46
C ILE A 123 -2.51 36.84 -16.35
N PRO A 124 -1.25 37.30 -16.28
CA PRO A 124 -0.37 36.99 -15.15
C PRO A 124 -0.98 37.43 -13.81
N ILE A 125 -1.58 38.63 -13.76
CA ILE A 125 -2.21 39.19 -12.56
C ILE A 125 -3.46 38.38 -12.16
N PHE A 126 -4.26 37.93 -13.13
CA PHE A 126 -5.38 37.02 -12.89
C PHE A 126 -4.92 35.67 -12.34
N LEU A 127 -3.88 35.08 -12.94
CA LEU A 127 -3.33 33.80 -12.50
C LEU A 127 -2.76 33.87 -11.08
N GLU A 128 -2.20 35.01 -10.66
CA GLU A 128 -1.77 35.21 -9.27
C GLU A 128 -2.93 35.06 -8.26
N GLU A 129 -4.15 35.51 -8.59
CA GLU A 129 -5.32 35.26 -7.71
C GLU A 129 -5.73 33.79 -7.71
N VAL A 130 -5.63 33.11 -8.86
CA VAL A 130 -5.87 31.66 -8.94
C VAL A 130 -4.87 30.90 -8.05
N VAL A 131 -3.60 31.31 -8.04
CA VAL A 131 -2.60 30.75 -7.11
C VAL A 131 -3.05 30.89 -5.66
N ARG A 132 -3.53 32.07 -5.24
CA ARG A 132 -4.03 32.29 -3.87
C ARG A 132 -5.24 31.41 -3.55
N ILE A 133 -6.14 31.18 -4.50
CA ILE A 133 -7.27 30.26 -4.33
C ILE A 133 -6.77 28.83 -4.11
N TYR A 134 -5.90 28.31 -4.97
CA TYR A 134 -5.38 26.94 -4.87
C TYR A 134 -4.54 26.73 -3.60
N VAL A 135 -3.83 27.75 -3.11
CA VAL A 135 -3.16 27.71 -1.79
C VAL A 135 -4.18 27.59 -0.66
N ARG A 136 -5.27 28.39 -0.67
CA ARG A 136 -6.31 28.35 0.37
C ARG A 136 -7.04 27.02 0.49
N ILE A 137 -7.08 26.23 -0.59
CA ILE A 137 -7.69 24.88 -0.62
C ILE A 137 -6.65 23.76 -0.46
N ASN A 138 -5.44 24.07 0.01
CA ASN A 138 -4.35 23.12 0.24
C ASN A 138 -3.87 22.35 -1.02
N GLN A 139 -3.98 22.97 -2.20
CA GLN A 139 -3.56 22.39 -3.49
C GLN A 139 -2.29 23.08 -4.01
N ALA A 140 -1.22 23.07 -3.21
CA ALA A 140 0.05 23.73 -3.53
C ALA A 140 0.69 23.30 -4.87
N PRO A 141 0.67 22.00 -5.29
CA PRO A 141 1.23 21.60 -6.57
C PRO A 141 0.55 22.25 -7.78
N ILE A 142 -0.78 22.43 -7.72
CA ILE A 142 -1.54 23.12 -8.77
C ILE A 142 -1.27 24.62 -8.73
N ALA A 143 -1.20 25.21 -7.54
CA ALA A 143 -0.85 26.61 -7.35
C ALA A 143 0.53 26.94 -7.98
N SER A 144 1.54 26.09 -7.78
CA SER A 144 2.86 26.23 -8.42
C SER A 144 2.78 26.24 -9.95
N GLN A 145 1.89 25.45 -10.56
CA GLN A 145 1.75 25.41 -12.01
C GLN A 145 1.17 26.72 -12.55
N PHE A 146 0.16 27.29 -11.89
CA PHE A 146 -0.38 28.60 -12.29
C PHE A 146 0.62 29.73 -12.09
N PHE A 147 1.43 29.69 -11.02
CA PHE A 147 2.52 30.64 -10.84
C PHE A 147 3.52 30.56 -12.00
N ASN A 148 3.94 29.36 -12.40
CA ASN A 148 4.86 29.17 -13.52
C ASN A 148 4.26 29.65 -14.84
N LEU A 149 2.98 29.34 -15.09
CA LEU A 149 2.25 29.78 -16.28
C LEU A 149 2.21 31.32 -16.38
N ALA A 150 1.94 32.02 -15.27
CA ALA A 150 1.97 33.48 -15.22
C ALA A 150 3.35 34.02 -15.67
N ARG A 151 4.43 33.46 -15.12
CA ARG A 151 5.80 33.85 -15.46
C ARG A 151 6.20 33.47 -16.89
N GLU A 152 5.62 32.41 -17.46
CA GLU A 152 5.83 32.02 -18.86
C GLU A 152 5.16 32.98 -19.83
N ILE A 153 3.92 33.39 -19.54
CA ILE A 153 3.19 34.38 -20.33
C ILE A 153 3.94 35.72 -20.34
N GLU A 154 4.37 36.21 -19.17
CA GLU A 154 5.18 37.44 -19.09
C GLU A 154 6.42 37.40 -20.00
N ARG A 155 7.13 36.26 -20.02
CA ARG A 155 8.31 36.08 -20.87
C ARG A 155 7.97 35.97 -22.35
N LYS A 156 6.89 35.26 -22.69
CA LYS A 156 6.49 35.00 -24.07
C LYS A 156 6.06 36.29 -24.78
N PHE A 157 5.40 37.19 -24.06
CA PHE A 157 4.84 38.43 -24.60
C PHE A 157 5.59 39.70 -24.17
N ASP A 158 6.76 39.54 -23.53
CA ASP A 158 7.61 40.65 -23.04
C ASP A 158 6.83 41.70 -22.22
N VAL A 159 6.00 41.22 -21.31
CA VAL A 159 5.13 42.07 -20.49
C VAL A 159 5.98 42.94 -19.57
N GLU A 160 5.74 44.26 -19.59
CA GLU A 160 6.37 45.18 -18.66
C GLU A 160 5.87 44.94 -17.23
N VAL A 161 6.78 44.65 -16.30
CA VAL A 161 6.44 44.33 -14.91
C VAL A 161 6.98 45.40 -13.97
N ASP A 162 6.08 46.01 -13.19
CA ASP A 162 6.46 46.93 -12.12
C ASP A 162 7.41 46.25 -11.11
N PRO A 163 8.64 46.77 -10.90
CA PRO A 163 9.63 46.13 -10.04
C PRO A 163 9.20 45.98 -8.58
N ARG A 164 8.43 46.93 -8.03
CA ARG A 164 7.98 46.91 -6.63
C ARG A 164 6.87 45.89 -6.43
N ARG A 165 5.88 45.85 -7.33
CA ARG A 165 4.83 44.83 -7.35
C ARG A 165 5.43 43.44 -7.50
N HIS A 166 6.37 43.27 -8.43
CA HIS A 166 7.04 42.00 -8.65
C HIS A 166 7.74 41.49 -7.40
N ALA A 167 8.53 42.34 -6.74
CA ALA A 167 9.21 42.00 -5.50
C ALA A 167 8.22 41.62 -4.39
N ALA A 168 7.16 42.41 -4.21
CA ALA A 168 6.13 42.14 -3.21
C ALA A 168 5.35 40.84 -3.47
N MET A 169 5.12 40.51 -4.75
CA MET A 169 4.45 39.29 -5.19
C MET A 169 5.35 38.06 -4.99
N PHE A 170 6.63 38.14 -5.36
CA PHE A 170 7.58 37.05 -5.15
C PHE A 170 7.77 36.73 -3.68
N GLN A 171 7.84 37.73 -2.80
CA GLN A 171 7.89 37.51 -1.34
C GLN A 171 6.64 36.80 -0.83
N GLU A 172 5.46 37.23 -1.27
CA GLU A 172 4.18 36.61 -0.89
C GLU A 172 4.14 35.13 -1.28
N PHE A 173 4.39 34.82 -2.54
CA PHE A 173 4.32 33.44 -3.04
C PHE A 173 5.47 32.56 -2.54
N THR A 174 6.60 33.17 -2.17
CA THR A 174 7.67 32.47 -1.44
C THR A 174 7.17 32.00 -0.07
N ARG A 175 6.49 32.87 0.68
CA ARG A 175 5.91 32.52 1.99
C ARG A 175 4.79 31.49 1.90
N MET A 176 4.11 31.43 0.76
CA MET A 176 3.11 30.38 0.46
C MET A 176 3.73 29.06 -0.02
N GLY A 177 5.04 29.00 -0.25
CA GLY A 177 5.73 27.77 -0.68
C GLY A 177 5.47 27.36 -2.13
N VAL A 178 4.89 28.22 -2.97
CA VAL A 178 4.48 27.84 -4.34
C VAL A 178 5.55 28.05 -5.41
N ILE A 179 6.63 28.77 -5.10
CA ILE A 179 7.67 29.07 -6.11
C ILE A 179 8.64 27.88 -6.24
N GLY A 180 8.79 27.39 -7.48
CA GLY A 180 9.76 26.35 -7.84
C GLY A 180 11.22 26.81 -7.82
N VAL A 181 12.15 25.85 -7.81
CA VAL A 181 13.60 26.12 -7.79
C VAL A 181 14.08 26.86 -9.05
N LYS A 182 13.52 26.52 -10.22
CA LYS A 182 13.89 27.13 -11.51
C LYS A 182 13.55 28.62 -11.54
N GLU A 183 12.36 28.97 -11.06
CA GLU A 183 11.89 30.35 -10.95
C GLU A 183 12.72 31.12 -9.92
N PHE A 184 13.08 30.51 -8.79
CA PHE A 184 13.99 31.10 -7.80
C PHE A 184 15.37 31.44 -8.37
N THR A 185 16.03 30.51 -9.08
CA THR A 185 17.33 30.77 -9.73
C THR A 185 17.21 31.79 -10.87
N THR A 186 16.06 31.88 -11.52
CA THR A 186 15.80 32.90 -12.54
C THR A 186 15.62 34.26 -11.90
N GLU A 187 14.92 34.33 -10.77
CA GLU A 187 14.73 35.57 -10.00
C GLU A 187 16.06 36.12 -9.48
N ALA A 188 16.95 35.27 -8.96
CA ALA A 188 18.31 35.68 -8.55
C ALA A 188 19.05 36.43 -9.68
N ARG A 189 18.97 35.91 -10.91
CA ARG A 189 19.62 36.50 -12.10
C ARG A 189 18.91 37.77 -12.58
N LYS A 190 17.58 37.81 -12.52
CA LYS A 190 16.78 38.97 -12.96
C LYS A 190 16.82 40.12 -11.96
N ALA A 191 16.87 39.84 -10.66
CA ALA A 191 17.03 40.85 -9.62
C ALA A 191 18.35 41.64 -9.80
N ALA A 192 19.45 40.95 -10.11
CA ALA A 192 20.74 41.57 -10.40
C ALA A 192 20.73 42.55 -11.58
N LYS A 193 19.79 42.40 -12.53
CA LYS A 193 19.63 43.30 -13.67
C LYS A 193 18.72 44.49 -13.39
N ARG A 194 17.83 44.38 -12.39
CA ARG A 194 16.78 45.37 -12.10
C ARG A 194 17.10 46.29 -10.94
N LEU A 195 17.89 45.83 -9.98
CA LEU A 195 18.18 46.53 -8.72
C LEU A 195 19.67 46.86 -8.61
N GLN A 196 19.99 47.83 -7.76
CA GLN A 196 21.39 48.14 -7.41
C GLN A 196 22.04 46.93 -6.70
N PRO A 197 23.37 46.73 -6.79
CA PRO A 197 24.01 45.51 -6.31
C PRO A 197 23.70 45.14 -4.84
N GLN A 198 23.71 46.12 -3.93
CA GLN A 198 23.37 45.92 -2.52
C GLN A 198 21.89 45.55 -2.34
N GLU A 199 20.98 46.28 -2.99
CA GLU A 199 19.53 46.03 -2.93
C GLU A 199 19.16 44.66 -3.52
N ALA A 200 19.81 44.26 -4.62
CA ALA A 200 19.61 42.95 -5.25
C ALA A 200 20.01 41.81 -4.31
N TYR A 201 21.12 41.98 -3.58
CA TYR A 201 21.59 41.02 -2.59
C TYR A 201 20.61 40.91 -1.42
N ASP A 202 20.25 42.03 -0.78
CA ASP A 202 19.36 42.03 0.38
C ASP A 202 17.96 41.49 0.03
N TYR A 203 17.41 41.87 -1.13
CA TYR A 203 16.13 41.33 -1.62
C TYR A 203 16.16 39.80 -1.79
N PHE A 204 17.18 39.28 -2.49
CA PHE A 204 17.24 37.84 -2.73
C PHE A 204 17.58 37.05 -1.46
N PHE A 205 18.38 37.63 -0.56
CA PHE A 205 18.65 37.08 0.76
C PHE A 205 17.35 36.88 1.56
N ASP A 206 16.50 37.91 1.63
CA ASP A 206 15.22 37.84 2.34
C ASP A 206 14.29 36.79 1.73
N LEU A 207 14.27 36.64 0.40
CA LEU A 207 13.53 35.56 -0.27
C LEU A 207 14.04 34.17 0.13
N CYS A 208 15.37 33.97 0.22
CA CYS A 208 15.93 32.70 0.65
C CYS A 208 15.55 32.35 2.09
N VAL A 209 15.56 33.33 3.00
CA VAL A 209 15.15 33.15 4.40
C VAL A 209 13.65 32.86 4.49
N ASP A 210 12.81 33.63 3.80
CA ASP A 210 11.37 33.45 3.79
C ASP A 210 10.97 32.08 3.21
N ARG A 211 11.69 31.60 2.19
CA ARG A 211 11.51 30.24 1.67
C ARG A 211 11.75 29.20 2.77
N CYS A 212 12.84 29.34 3.51
CA CYS A 212 13.19 28.39 4.57
C CYS A 212 12.19 28.44 5.73
N ARG A 213 11.67 29.64 6.07
CA ARG A 213 10.60 29.83 7.07
C ARG A 213 9.30 29.17 6.65
N ALA A 214 8.95 29.23 5.37
CA ALA A 214 7.79 28.55 4.80
C ALA A 214 7.95 27.02 4.68
N GLY A 215 9.07 26.44 5.16
CA GLY A 215 9.36 25.01 5.04
C GLY A 215 9.86 24.58 3.65
N GLY A 216 10.08 25.52 2.74
CA GLY A 216 10.66 25.24 1.43
C GLY A 216 12.12 24.81 1.54
N LEU A 217 12.50 23.75 0.81
CA LEU A 217 13.86 23.23 0.82
C LEU A 217 14.90 24.26 0.33
N THR A 218 16.08 24.24 0.95
CA THR A 218 17.26 24.96 0.47
C THR A 218 17.85 24.22 -0.73
N TYR A 219 17.75 24.81 -1.92
CA TYR A 219 18.16 24.16 -3.16
C TYR A 219 19.69 24.22 -3.34
N SER A 220 20.25 23.27 -4.10
CA SER A 220 21.70 23.04 -4.19
C SER A 220 22.53 24.28 -4.54
N ARG A 221 22.00 25.20 -5.36
CA ARG A 221 22.71 26.39 -5.84
C ARG A 221 22.46 27.66 -5.01
N MET A 222 21.69 27.59 -3.93
CA MET A 222 21.28 28.79 -3.19
C MET A 222 22.48 29.60 -2.67
N ALA A 223 23.44 28.94 -2.02
CA ALA A 223 24.66 29.60 -1.55
C ALA A 223 25.46 30.21 -2.72
N SER A 224 25.59 29.48 -3.83
CA SER A 224 26.27 29.97 -5.04
C SER A 224 25.58 31.18 -5.69
N ASP A 225 24.25 31.20 -5.75
CA ASP A 225 23.48 32.33 -6.28
C ASP A 225 23.64 33.57 -5.38
N LEU A 226 23.58 33.40 -4.05
CA LEU A 226 23.82 34.48 -3.09
C LEU A 226 25.26 35.00 -3.15
N ARG A 227 26.27 34.12 -3.24
CA ARG A 227 27.69 34.51 -3.38
C ARG A 227 27.92 35.34 -4.64
N ARG A 228 27.21 35.06 -5.74
CA ARG A 228 27.29 35.85 -6.98
C ARG A 228 26.77 37.27 -6.77
N LEU A 229 25.63 37.43 -6.09
CA LEU A 229 25.06 38.74 -5.75
C LEU A 229 25.93 39.48 -4.72
N ALA A 230 26.43 38.76 -3.70
CA ALA A 230 27.33 39.29 -2.67
C ALA A 230 28.59 39.90 -3.28
N LYS A 231 29.22 39.19 -4.24
CA LYS A 231 30.40 39.69 -4.96
C LYS A 231 30.13 41.02 -5.67
N ALA A 232 28.96 41.20 -6.27
CA ALA A 232 28.59 42.45 -6.93
C ALA A 232 28.35 43.59 -5.91
N ALA A 233 27.89 43.25 -4.70
CA ALA A 233 27.67 44.19 -3.59
C ALA A 233 28.92 44.47 -2.74
N GLY A 234 30.07 43.87 -3.04
CA GLY A 234 31.30 44.01 -2.24
C GLY A 234 31.31 43.19 -0.94
N ILE A 235 30.37 42.26 -0.76
CA ILE A 235 30.28 41.34 0.38
C ILE A 235 31.10 40.08 0.09
N SER A 236 31.94 39.66 1.04
CA SER A 236 32.72 38.43 0.89
C SER A 236 31.82 37.19 0.87
N ALA A 237 32.22 36.14 0.15
CA ALA A 237 31.48 34.87 0.12
C ALA A 237 31.29 34.28 1.53
N LYS A 238 32.32 34.35 2.38
CA LYS A 238 32.29 33.87 3.76
C LYS A 238 31.26 34.63 4.61
N GLU A 239 31.19 35.95 4.48
CA GLU A 239 30.21 36.76 5.20
C GLU A 239 28.78 36.50 4.72
N SER A 240 28.58 36.33 3.41
CA SER A 240 27.28 35.97 2.86
C SER A 240 26.79 34.61 3.37
N ASP A 241 27.66 33.60 3.39
CA ASP A 241 27.32 32.28 3.91
C ASP A 241 27.01 32.35 5.41
N ARG A 242 27.81 33.10 6.18
CA ARG A 242 27.62 33.29 7.63
C ARG A 242 26.26 33.92 7.91
N ARG A 243 25.91 34.99 7.19
CA ARG A 243 24.61 35.66 7.30
C ARG A 243 23.46 34.69 6.96
N LEU A 244 23.61 33.89 5.90
CA LEU A 244 22.61 32.91 5.48
C LEU A 244 22.41 31.82 6.54
N VAL A 245 23.47 31.11 6.94
CA VAL A 245 23.41 30.00 7.90
C VAL A 245 22.80 30.48 9.22
N THR A 246 23.20 31.64 9.72
CA THR A 246 22.68 32.22 10.96
C THR A 246 21.16 32.44 10.93
N ASN A 247 20.60 32.78 9.76
CA ASN A 247 19.17 33.08 9.62
C ASN A 247 18.30 31.85 9.30
N ILE A 248 18.90 30.77 8.79
CA ILE A 248 18.15 29.56 8.41
C ILE A 248 18.34 28.39 9.38
N LEU A 249 19.39 28.40 10.20
CA LEU A 249 19.64 27.34 11.17
C LEU A 249 18.50 27.30 12.20
N GLY A 250 17.86 26.14 12.34
CA GLY A 250 16.65 25.98 13.16
C GLY A 250 15.33 26.11 12.39
N LEU A 251 15.36 26.45 11.10
CA LEU A 251 14.16 26.46 10.25
C LEU A 251 14.01 25.13 9.50
N ALA A 252 12.77 24.75 9.20
CA ALA A 252 12.46 23.52 8.46
C ALA A 252 13.21 23.43 7.11
N GLY A 253 13.36 24.55 6.40
CA GLY A 253 14.09 24.59 5.13
C GLY A 253 15.54 24.10 5.23
N PHE A 254 16.24 24.40 6.32
CA PHE A 254 17.62 23.96 6.56
C PHE A 254 17.71 22.42 6.67
N TYR A 255 16.83 21.80 7.45
CA TYR A 255 16.83 20.33 7.59
C TYR A 255 16.36 19.62 6.31
N GLN A 256 15.63 20.32 5.42
CA GLN A 256 15.24 19.82 4.11
C GLN A 256 16.24 20.14 3.00
N ALA A 257 17.39 20.77 3.31
CA ALA A 257 18.30 21.25 2.28
C ALA A 257 18.89 20.12 1.43
N ALA A 258 19.16 20.44 0.17
CA ALA A 258 19.78 19.53 -0.77
C ALA A 258 21.25 19.25 -0.41
N THR A 259 21.76 18.06 -0.74
CA THR A 259 23.15 17.65 -0.48
C THR A 259 24.17 18.66 -1.00
N GLY A 260 23.96 19.20 -2.20
CA GLY A 260 24.85 20.22 -2.78
C GLY A 260 24.92 21.51 -1.97
N PHE A 261 23.81 21.92 -1.35
CA PHE A 261 23.80 23.08 -0.46
C PHE A 261 24.63 22.81 0.78
N PHE A 262 24.36 21.70 1.48
CA PHE A 262 25.09 21.32 2.70
C PHE A 262 26.60 21.23 2.47
N ARG A 263 27.03 20.59 1.37
CA ARG A 263 28.43 20.53 0.98
C ARG A 263 29.06 21.92 0.87
N ASP A 264 28.36 22.85 0.20
CA ASP A 264 28.86 24.19 -0.05
C ASP A 264 28.93 25.04 1.23
N ILE A 265 28.03 24.83 2.21
CA ILE A 265 27.98 25.62 3.46
C ILE A 265 28.67 24.95 4.66
N ARG A 266 29.07 23.67 4.58
CA ARG A 266 29.66 22.91 5.71
C ARG A 266 30.83 23.63 6.38
N PRO A 267 31.83 24.20 5.68
CA PRO A 267 32.94 24.89 6.33
C PRO A 267 32.50 26.09 7.18
N THR A 268 31.57 26.90 6.66
CA THR A 268 31.01 28.06 7.36
C THR A 268 30.13 27.64 8.53
N LEU A 269 29.31 26.60 8.35
CA LEU A 269 28.46 26.04 9.42
C LEU A 269 29.31 25.52 10.58
N VAL A 270 30.36 24.75 10.29
CA VAL A 270 31.27 24.20 11.30
C VAL A 270 31.92 25.31 12.11
N GLN A 271 32.48 26.32 11.43
CA GLN A 271 33.10 27.46 12.11
C GLN A 271 32.08 28.24 12.94
N LEU A 272 30.93 28.59 12.37
CA LEU A 272 29.91 29.40 13.05
C LEU A 272 29.42 28.73 14.34
N VAL A 273 29.08 27.44 14.29
CA VAL A 273 28.54 26.71 15.44
C VAL A 273 29.62 26.52 16.51
N ARG A 274 30.86 26.20 16.12
CA ARG A 274 31.98 26.04 17.06
C ARG A 274 32.27 27.33 17.83
N ASP A 275 32.25 28.47 17.13
CA ASP A 275 32.55 29.77 17.72
C ASP A 275 31.39 30.31 18.57
N ASN A 276 30.18 29.74 18.46
CA ASN A 276 28.95 30.29 19.06
C ASN A 276 28.04 29.18 19.65
N PRO A 277 28.21 28.83 20.93
CA PRO A 277 27.48 27.74 21.59
C PRO A 277 25.95 27.85 21.56
N GLN A 278 25.40 29.07 21.42
CA GLN A 278 23.95 29.32 21.31
C GLN A 278 23.27 28.59 20.14
N TRP A 279 24.04 28.15 19.13
CA TRP A 279 23.51 27.43 17.97
C TRP A 279 23.46 25.91 18.15
N HIS A 280 24.02 25.37 19.23
CA HIS A 280 24.09 23.92 19.48
C HIS A 280 22.71 23.27 19.47
N ASP A 281 21.75 23.83 20.21
CA ASP A 281 20.38 23.29 20.27
C ASP A 281 19.63 23.35 18.95
N LYS A 282 19.94 24.35 18.11
CA LYS A 282 19.40 24.42 16.75
C LYS A 282 19.97 23.29 15.90
N LEU A 283 21.27 23.00 15.97
CA LEU A 283 21.80 21.88 15.19
C LEU A 283 21.23 20.52 15.63
N LEU A 284 20.89 20.38 16.92
CA LEU A 284 20.33 19.15 17.48
C LEU A 284 18.86 18.92 17.18
N LEU A 285 18.11 19.96 16.82
CA LEU A 285 16.65 19.96 16.68
C LEU A 285 16.13 18.84 15.77
N ALA A 286 16.80 18.61 14.64
CA ALA A 286 16.55 17.49 13.73
C ALA A 286 17.81 17.16 12.91
N LYS A 287 17.92 15.92 12.43
CA LYS A 287 18.93 15.55 11.43
C LYS A 287 18.55 16.14 10.08
N PRO A 288 19.48 16.76 9.34
CA PRO A 288 19.23 17.08 7.94
C PRO A 288 18.85 15.84 7.11
N LYS A 289 17.75 15.91 6.36
CA LYS A 289 17.14 14.77 5.65
C LYS A 289 18.09 14.08 4.68
N LYS A 290 18.98 14.84 4.04
CA LYS A 290 19.90 14.35 3.01
C LYS A 290 21.25 13.86 3.54
N LEU A 291 21.52 14.00 4.85
CA LEU A 291 22.70 13.42 5.48
C LEU A 291 22.37 12.02 6.02
N THR A 292 23.33 11.11 5.98
CA THR A 292 23.25 9.86 6.75
C THR A 292 23.39 10.13 8.24
N ILE A 293 23.10 9.13 9.08
CA ILE A 293 23.31 9.26 10.53
C ILE A 293 24.82 9.48 10.80
N GLU A 294 25.69 8.72 10.14
CA GLU A 294 27.15 8.85 10.18
C GLU A 294 27.62 10.29 9.89
N GLU A 295 27.20 10.84 8.75
CA GLU A 295 27.57 12.20 8.34
C GLU A 295 27.06 13.26 9.32
N TYR A 296 25.91 13.02 9.95
CA TYR A 296 25.37 13.92 10.96
C TYR A 296 26.17 13.86 12.26
N PHE A 297 26.55 12.68 12.74
CA PHE A 297 27.43 12.56 13.90
C PHE A 297 28.81 13.18 13.65
N GLU A 298 29.38 13.00 12.46
CA GLU A 298 30.62 13.70 12.05
C GLU A 298 30.47 15.22 12.15
N LEU A 299 29.38 15.77 11.61
CA LEU A 299 29.08 17.19 11.72
C LEU A 299 28.95 17.65 13.18
N LEU A 300 28.29 16.87 14.04
CA LEU A 300 28.16 17.19 15.47
C LEU A 300 29.52 17.18 16.20
N ARG A 301 30.46 16.33 15.80
CA ARG A 301 31.82 16.32 16.36
C ARG A 301 32.68 17.46 15.83
N GLU A 302 32.64 17.73 14.52
CA GLU A 302 33.35 18.87 13.92
C GLU A 302 32.93 20.21 14.56
N THR A 303 31.67 20.32 14.97
CA THR A 303 31.11 21.52 15.63
C THR A 303 31.34 21.55 17.14
N GLY A 304 31.78 20.46 17.77
CA GLY A 304 31.89 20.34 19.23
C GLY A 304 30.55 20.17 19.97
N VAL A 305 29.43 20.06 19.22
CA VAL A 305 28.09 19.88 19.80
C VAL A 305 27.96 18.53 20.50
N TYR A 306 28.59 17.50 19.92
CA TYR A 306 28.52 16.15 20.46
C TYR A 306 29.16 16.04 21.86
N ASP A 307 30.28 16.73 22.11
CA ASP A 307 30.97 16.70 23.40
C ASP A 307 30.07 17.24 24.53
N GLY A 308 29.31 18.30 24.23
CA GLY A 308 28.33 18.87 25.16
C GLY A 308 27.11 17.96 25.41
N LEU A 309 26.74 17.12 24.45
CA LEU A 309 25.70 16.10 24.66
C LEU A 309 26.20 14.97 25.55
N VAL A 310 27.41 14.46 25.29
CA VAL A 310 28.00 13.32 26.00
C VAL A 310 28.27 13.65 27.48
N ALA A 311 28.51 14.93 27.79
CA ALA A 311 28.69 15.43 29.16
C ALA A 311 27.39 15.41 30.01
N ASP A 312 26.21 15.48 29.40
CA ASP A 312 24.92 15.42 30.08
C ASP A 312 24.09 14.23 29.58
N LYS A 313 24.12 13.14 30.35
CA LYS A 313 23.40 11.90 30.01
C LYS A 313 21.90 12.09 29.82
N SER A 314 21.26 12.97 30.59
CA SER A 314 19.81 13.21 30.49
C SER A 314 19.46 13.88 29.16
N ARG A 315 20.26 14.87 28.77
CA ARG A 315 20.13 15.55 27.48
C ARG A 315 20.44 14.61 26.31
N LEU A 316 21.47 13.78 26.43
CA LEU A 316 21.82 12.76 25.44
C LEU A 316 20.65 11.79 25.23
N VAL A 317 20.08 11.22 26.30
CA VAL A 317 18.94 10.30 26.22
C VAL A 317 17.73 10.95 25.55
N THR A 318 17.41 12.18 25.91
CA THR A 318 16.29 12.92 25.32
C THR A 318 16.48 13.11 23.82
N TRP A 319 17.70 13.44 23.39
CA TRP A 319 18.04 13.57 21.98
C TRP A 319 18.04 12.23 21.24
N LEU A 320 18.63 11.17 21.82
CA LEU A 320 18.67 9.81 21.25
C LEU A 320 17.26 9.26 21.03
N VAL A 321 16.37 9.37 22.01
CA VAL A 321 14.99 8.90 21.87
C VAL A 321 14.27 9.65 20.74
N ARG A 322 14.49 10.96 20.61
CA ARG A 322 13.89 11.76 19.53
C ARG A 322 14.41 11.34 18.16
N ILE A 323 15.73 11.24 17.99
CA ILE A 323 16.32 10.92 16.69
C ILE A 323 15.99 9.48 16.27
N ILE A 324 16.08 8.50 17.18
CA ILE A 324 15.77 7.10 16.86
C ILE A 324 14.29 6.94 16.48
N ARG A 325 13.38 7.58 17.22
CA ARG A 325 11.95 7.55 16.90
C ARG A 325 11.66 8.14 15.52
N HIS A 326 12.38 9.19 15.11
CA HIS A 326 12.21 9.81 13.80
C HIS A 326 12.87 8.98 12.67
N GLU A 327 14.12 8.56 12.85
CA GLU A 327 14.92 7.87 11.82
C GLU A 327 14.51 6.43 11.56
N TYR A 328 13.82 5.81 12.51
CA TYR A 328 13.31 4.44 12.38
C TYR A 328 11.77 4.38 12.49
N SER A 329 11.09 5.50 12.22
CA SER A 329 9.64 5.51 12.00
C SER A 329 9.29 4.82 10.67
N ARG A 330 8.03 4.41 10.48
CA ARG A 330 7.58 3.80 9.20
C ARG A 330 7.84 4.70 7.99
N ASP A 331 7.62 6.01 8.14
CA ASP A 331 7.80 6.98 7.06
C ASP A 331 9.27 7.24 6.72
N ASN A 332 10.21 6.67 7.50
CA ASN A 332 11.64 6.91 7.37
C ASN A 332 12.41 5.59 7.40
N TYR A 333 12.74 5.12 6.20
CA TYR A 333 13.40 3.83 5.99
C TYR A 333 14.93 3.95 6.07
N ASN A 334 15.47 4.14 7.28
CA ASN A 334 16.91 4.02 7.46
C ASN A 334 17.30 2.53 7.59
N PHE A 335 17.95 2.00 6.55
CA PHE A 335 18.48 0.63 6.54
C PHE A 335 19.98 0.56 6.85
N TRP A 336 20.63 1.72 7.04
CA TRP A 336 22.06 1.79 7.21
C TRP A 336 22.41 1.71 8.69
N ARG A 337 23.29 0.77 9.00
CA ARG A 337 23.91 0.64 10.31
C ARG A 337 24.70 1.89 10.64
N SER A 338 24.64 2.30 11.91
CA SER A 338 25.41 3.43 12.42
C SER A 338 26.20 3.05 13.66
N GLN A 339 27.51 2.83 13.51
CA GLN A 339 28.38 2.51 14.66
C GLN A 339 28.42 3.67 15.65
N GLN A 340 28.38 4.91 15.14
CA GLN A 340 28.41 6.12 15.96
C GLN A 340 27.14 6.26 16.83
N LEU A 341 25.97 5.89 16.29
CA LEU A 341 24.73 5.85 17.04
C LEU A 341 24.72 4.74 18.08
N ILE A 342 25.22 3.55 17.73
CA ILE A 342 25.35 2.41 18.67
C ILE A 342 26.24 2.79 19.85
N ASP A 343 27.39 3.41 19.59
CA ASP A 343 28.32 3.86 20.64
C ASP A 343 27.69 4.95 21.53
N ALA A 344 26.91 5.87 20.94
CA ALA A 344 26.18 6.90 21.70
C ALA A 344 25.11 6.30 22.63
N VAL A 345 24.37 5.30 22.15
CA VAL A 345 23.41 4.54 22.96
C VAL A 345 24.11 3.78 24.08
N ALA A 346 25.24 3.13 23.78
CA ALA A 346 26.03 2.44 24.79
C ALA A 346 26.55 3.39 25.88
N HIS A 347 26.98 4.60 25.52
CA HIS A 347 27.40 5.63 26.49
C HIS A 347 26.26 6.12 27.39
N ALA A 348 25.05 6.24 26.84
CA ALA A 348 23.86 6.59 27.62
C ALA A 348 23.57 5.53 28.69
N GLY A 349 23.68 4.24 28.33
CA GLY A 349 23.52 3.10 29.24
C GLY A 349 22.20 3.14 30.00
N ASP A 350 22.25 2.89 31.32
CA ASP A 350 21.07 2.82 32.20
C ASP A 350 20.23 4.10 32.26
N ALA A 351 20.74 5.24 31.76
CA ALA A 351 19.95 6.48 31.67
C ALA A 351 18.77 6.36 30.68
N LEU A 352 18.77 5.35 29.81
CA LEU A 352 17.66 5.01 28.91
C LEU A 352 16.50 4.31 29.62
N LYS A 353 16.70 3.83 30.85
CA LYS A 353 15.71 3.06 31.61
C LYS A 353 14.40 3.84 31.76
N GLY A 354 13.29 3.17 31.47
CA GLY A 354 11.94 3.75 31.55
C GLY A 354 11.54 4.62 30.35
N LYS A 355 12.37 4.68 29.29
CA LYS A 355 11.95 5.24 28.00
C LYS A 355 11.37 4.13 27.11
N THR A 356 10.49 4.53 26.19
CA THR A 356 9.81 3.62 25.25
C THR A 356 10.12 4.00 23.81
N LEU A 357 10.44 3.00 22.98
CA LEU A 357 10.67 3.15 21.55
C LEU A 357 9.91 2.08 20.75
N PRO A 358 9.38 2.40 19.56
CA PRO A 358 8.84 1.40 18.66
C PRO A 358 9.95 0.50 18.14
N LEU A 359 9.68 -0.81 18.01
CA LEU A 359 10.61 -1.75 17.38
C LEU A 359 10.36 -1.82 15.88
N ASN A 360 11.32 -1.35 15.07
CA ASN A 360 11.25 -1.43 13.61
C ASN A 360 12.11 -2.58 13.08
N GLU A 361 11.46 -3.70 12.76
CA GLU A 361 12.10 -4.94 12.32
C GLU A 361 12.86 -4.83 10.99
N ARG A 362 12.35 -4.05 10.03
CA ARG A 362 12.96 -3.95 8.68
C ARG A 362 14.15 -3.01 8.61
N GLY A 363 14.19 -1.98 9.46
CA GLY A 363 15.18 -0.89 9.38
C GLY A 363 16.22 -0.87 10.50
N MET A 364 15.84 -1.23 11.75
CA MET A 364 16.79 -1.13 12.88
C MET A 364 17.85 -2.23 12.83
N ASP A 365 19.11 -1.82 12.98
CA ASP A 365 20.24 -2.73 13.11
C ASP A 365 20.16 -3.54 14.42
N ILE A 366 20.53 -4.82 14.38
CA ILE A 366 20.45 -5.74 15.53
C ILE A 366 21.36 -5.29 16.68
N ASP A 367 22.53 -4.70 16.41
CA ASP A 367 23.41 -4.19 17.47
C ASP A 367 22.86 -2.89 18.07
N LEU A 368 22.10 -2.09 17.32
CA LEU A 368 21.37 -0.96 17.89
C LEU A 368 20.26 -1.43 18.82
N ILE A 369 19.50 -2.45 18.42
CA ILE A 369 18.46 -3.08 19.25
C ILE A 369 19.09 -3.64 20.54
N ASP A 370 20.23 -4.31 20.43
CA ASP A 370 20.97 -4.84 21.58
C ASP A 370 21.48 -3.76 22.52
N ALA A 371 22.07 -2.68 21.99
CA ALA A 371 22.54 -1.56 22.80
C ALA A 371 21.38 -0.86 23.54
N LEU A 372 20.24 -0.63 22.87
CA LEU A 372 19.05 -0.02 23.48
C LEU A 372 18.45 -0.92 24.56
N SER A 373 18.40 -2.24 24.31
CA SER A 373 17.87 -3.21 25.26
C SER A 373 18.78 -3.35 26.49
N SER A 374 20.10 -3.30 26.29
CA SER A 374 21.09 -3.22 27.38
C SER A 374 20.87 -2.00 28.27
N GLY A 375 20.46 -0.86 27.69
CA GLY A 375 20.15 0.36 28.43
C GLY A 375 18.79 0.36 29.15
N GLY A 376 17.98 -0.71 29.02
CA GLY A 376 16.70 -0.85 29.71
C GLY A 376 15.52 -0.11 29.06
N ILE A 377 15.56 0.09 27.74
CA ILE A 377 14.41 0.56 26.95
C ILE A 377 13.26 -0.45 27.02
N THR A 378 12.03 0.05 27.11
CA THR A 378 10.83 -0.75 26.85
C THR A 378 10.44 -0.67 25.38
N TRP A 379 10.17 -1.80 24.74
CA TRP A 379 9.78 -1.84 23.35
C TRP A 379 8.27 -1.76 23.19
N ASP A 380 7.82 -0.84 22.34
CA ASP A 380 6.47 -0.85 21.81
C ASP A 380 6.43 -1.81 20.60
N LEU A 381 5.68 -2.90 20.78
CA LEU A 381 5.56 -4.01 19.83
C LEU A 381 4.21 -4.00 19.09
N SER A 382 3.37 -2.96 19.27
CA SER A 382 2.04 -2.93 18.67
C SER A 382 2.04 -3.01 17.14
N ASP A 383 3.18 -2.68 16.52
CA ASP A 383 3.32 -2.45 15.09
C ASP A 383 4.30 -3.41 14.39
N THR A 384 4.80 -4.42 15.12
CA THR A 384 5.80 -5.41 14.65
C THR A 384 5.08 -6.59 13.97
N LYS A 385 4.94 -6.55 12.63
CA LYS A 385 4.14 -7.52 11.85
C LYS A 385 4.99 -8.55 11.08
N SER A 386 6.07 -8.12 10.44
CA SER A 386 6.89 -8.88 9.49
C SER A 386 7.95 -9.79 10.15
N ARG A 387 8.29 -9.53 11.43
CA ARG A 387 9.37 -10.12 12.25
C ARG A 387 10.68 -10.42 11.50
N TYR A 388 10.95 -9.67 10.45
CA TYR A 388 12.11 -9.87 9.59
C TYR A 388 13.24 -8.97 10.05
N PHE A 389 14.28 -9.56 10.65
CA PHE A 389 15.51 -8.85 11.05
C PHE A 389 16.67 -9.30 10.17
N ASN A 390 17.55 -8.37 9.80
CA ASN A 390 18.66 -8.65 8.89
C ASN A 390 19.87 -9.27 9.62
N TRP A 391 19.73 -10.54 10.01
CA TRP A 391 20.78 -11.34 10.64
C TRP A 391 22.04 -11.48 9.77
N ARG A 392 21.90 -11.50 8.43
CA ARG A 392 23.03 -11.56 7.49
C ARG A 392 23.93 -10.34 7.60
N SER A 393 23.35 -9.14 7.68
CA SER A 393 24.09 -7.89 7.88
C SER A 393 24.77 -7.86 9.23
N TRP A 394 24.09 -8.28 10.30
CA TRP A 394 24.70 -8.38 11.64
C TRP A 394 25.93 -9.31 11.66
N ALA A 395 25.85 -10.47 11.01
CA ALA A 395 26.96 -11.42 10.97
C ALA A 395 28.20 -10.91 10.21
N ARG A 396 28.04 -9.93 9.31
CA ARG A 396 29.11 -9.38 8.47
C ARG A 396 29.21 -7.86 8.64
N PRO A 397 29.78 -7.38 9.76
CA PRO A 397 29.98 -5.95 9.96
C PRO A 397 30.90 -5.38 8.86
N GLY A 398 30.67 -4.12 8.51
CA GLY A 398 31.52 -3.35 7.61
C GLY A 398 32.89 -3.04 8.21
N ALA A 399 33.77 -2.45 7.40
CA ALA A 399 35.11 -2.07 7.85
C ALA A 399 35.05 -1.04 8.99
N GLY A 400 35.63 -1.37 10.15
CA GLY A 400 35.64 -0.51 11.35
C GLY A 400 34.42 -0.66 12.26
N GLU A 401 33.46 -1.51 11.90
CA GLU A 401 32.30 -1.85 12.73
C GLU A 401 32.57 -3.12 13.55
N TYR A 402 31.93 -3.24 14.72
CA TYR A 402 32.08 -4.42 15.57
C TYR A 402 30.72 -5.00 15.97
N ARG A 403 30.63 -6.32 16.07
CA ARG A 403 29.41 -7.00 16.52
C ARG A 403 29.28 -6.91 18.04
N ARG A 404 28.08 -6.66 18.54
CA ARG A 404 27.78 -6.83 19.96
C ARG A 404 27.53 -8.30 20.29
N ASP A 405 27.62 -8.63 21.56
CA ASP A 405 27.53 -10.01 22.05
C ASP A 405 26.09 -10.54 22.16
N LEU A 406 25.09 -9.67 21.99
CA LEU A 406 23.64 -9.92 22.11
C LEU A 406 23.11 -10.03 23.55
N ALA A 407 23.90 -9.59 24.56
CA ALA A 407 23.50 -9.65 25.97
C ALA A 407 22.25 -8.82 26.28
N GLY A 408 22.09 -7.65 25.65
CA GLY A 408 20.92 -6.81 25.80
C GLY A 408 19.67 -7.48 25.28
N ILE A 409 19.74 -8.15 24.14
CA ILE A 409 18.58 -8.86 23.54
C ILE A 409 18.18 -10.07 24.37
N VAL A 410 19.12 -10.99 24.65
CA VAL A 410 18.76 -12.29 25.25
C VAL A 410 18.21 -12.17 26.67
N ASN A 411 18.65 -11.15 27.40
CA ASN A 411 18.22 -10.87 28.78
C ASN A 411 16.99 -9.95 28.84
N HIS A 412 16.57 -9.36 27.72
CA HIS A 412 15.43 -8.46 27.70
C HIS A 412 14.11 -9.24 27.73
N PRO A 413 13.17 -8.92 28.64
CA PRO A 413 11.96 -9.70 28.87
C PRO A 413 11.04 -9.78 27.65
N GLN A 414 11.01 -8.75 26.81
CA GLN A 414 10.19 -8.73 25.59
C GLN A 414 10.90 -9.30 24.35
N LEU A 415 12.25 -9.36 24.33
CA LEU A 415 13.00 -9.60 23.10
C LEU A 415 13.71 -10.96 23.03
N GLY A 416 14.14 -11.55 24.15
CA GLY A 416 14.96 -12.77 24.09
C GLY A 416 14.31 -13.89 23.29
N ASP A 417 13.05 -14.22 23.59
CA ASP A 417 12.30 -15.25 22.86
C ASP A 417 11.80 -14.76 21.50
N LEU A 418 11.50 -13.46 21.36
CA LEU A 418 11.06 -12.87 20.10
C LEU A 418 12.17 -12.96 19.05
N MET A 419 13.39 -12.51 19.37
CA MET A 419 14.54 -12.51 18.47
C MET A 419 15.07 -13.92 18.20
N ALA A 420 14.99 -14.83 19.17
CA ALA A 420 15.35 -16.23 18.93
C ALA A 420 14.52 -16.88 17.81
N LYS A 421 13.23 -16.49 17.68
CA LYS A 421 12.32 -16.99 16.63
C LYS A 421 12.65 -16.45 15.24
N THR A 422 13.41 -15.36 15.13
CA THR A 422 13.69 -14.71 13.84
C THR A 422 15.01 -15.15 13.21
N ILE A 423 15.82 -15.96 13.89
CA ILE A 423 17.08 -16.49 13.36
C ILE A 423 16.77 -17.44 12.18
N PRO A 424 17.19 -17.11 10.94
CA PRO A 424 16.94 -17.95 9.78
C PRO A 424 17.97 -19.08 9.71
N PHE A 425 17.53 -20.33 9.90
CA PHE A 425 18.40 -21.49 9.79
C PHE A 425 18.94 -21.71 8.37
N SER A 426 18.25 -21.21 7.34
CA SER A 426 18.77 -21.16 5.96
C SER A 426 20.09 -20.39 5.85
N ASP A 427 20.39 -19.48 6.79
CA ASP A 427 21.64 -18.72 6.84
C ASP A 427 22.59 -19.19 7.94
N ILE A 428 22.30 -20.31 8.60
CA ILE A 428 23.05 -20.75 9.78
C ILE A 428 24.53 -20.94 9.49
N ARG A 429 24.91 -21.27 8.24
CA ARG A 429 26.32 -21.34 7.82
C ARG A 429 27.08 -20.03 8.03
N ILE A 430 26.41 -18.90 7.85
CA ILE A 430 26.97 -17.55 8.07
C ILE A 430 26.82 -17.14 9.53
N LEU A 431 25.71 -17.52 10.18
CA LEU A 431 25.37 -17.10 11.54
C LEU A 431 26.03 -17.92 12.65
N LYS A 432 26.41 -19.18 12.39
CA LYS A 432 26.94 -20.14 13.38
C LYS A 432 28.13 -19.57 14.14
N GLN A 433 29.21 -19.23 13.44
CA GLN A 433 30.44 -18.77 14.09
C GLN A 433 30.23 -17.47 14.89
N PRO A 434 29.55 -16.43 14.36
CA PRO A 434 29.18 -15.25 15.14
C PRO A 434 28.37 -15.54 16.41
N LEU A 435 27.34 -16.41 16.33
CA LEU A 435 26.48 -16.73 17.47
C LEU A 435 27.20 -17.58 18.53
N LEU A 436 28.09 -18.49 18.12
CA LEU A 436 28.83 -19.35 19.04
C LEU A 436 29.97 -18.60 19.76
N ALA A 437 30.43 -17.47 19.21
CA ALA A 437 31.55 -16.71 19.75
C ALA A 437 31.29 -16.13 21.15
N THR A 438 30.03 -15.93 21.54
CA THR A 438 29.64 -15.31 22.82
C THR A 438 28.64 -16.16 23.59
N GLU A 439 28.63 -16.04 24.92
CA GLU A 439 27.65 -16.74 25.75
C GLU A 439 26.19 -16.31 25.49
N PRO A 440 25.87 -15.01 25.36
CA PRO A 440 24.51 -14.60 25.01
C PRO A 440 24.07 -15.09 23.62
N GLY A 441 24.99 -15.12 22.64
CA GLY A 441 24.72 -15.67 21.32
C GLY A 441 24.39 -17.18 21.37
N ARG A 442 25.13 -17.96 22.16
CA ARG A 442 24.84 -19.39 22.40
C ARG A 442 23.47 -19.59 23.06
N GLN A 443 23.11 -18.76 24.03
CA GLN A 443 21.79 -18.81 24.68
C GLN A 443 20.66 -18.51 23.70
N LEU A 444 20.81 -17.48 22.86
CA LEU A 444 19.82 -17.14 21.85
C LEU A 444 19.64 -18.25 20.81
N LEU A 445 20.75 -18.86 20.37
CA LEU A 445 20.73 -20.02 19.48
C LEU A 445 20.06 -21.24 20.13
N SER A 446 20.32 -21.49 21.42
CA SER A 446 19.67 -22.57 22.18
C SER A 446 18.14 -22.39 22.26
N ARG A 447 17.66 -21.16 22.49
CA ARG A 447 16.22 -20.81 22.43
C ARG A 447 15.65 -20.97 21.02
N SER A 448 16.43 -20.62 20.00
CA SER A 448 16.03 -20.79 18.60
C SER A 448 15.87 -22.27 18.23
N LEU A 449 16.80 -23.13 18.67
CA LEU A 449 16.68 -24.59 18.53
C LEU A 449 15.42 -25.11 19.22
N GLN A 450 15.13 -24.66 20.44
CA GLN A 450 13.90 -25.04 21.14
C GLN A 450 12.65 -24.61 20.35
N HIS A 451 12.66 -23.40 19.79
CA HIS A 451 11.57 -22.95 18.93
C HIS A 451 11.39 -23.82 17.68
N GLN A 452 12.47 -24.24 17.02
CA GLN A 452 12.38 -25.17 15.89
C GLN A 452 11.87 -26.56 16.32
N ALA A 453 12.22 -27.03 17.51
CA ALA A 453 11.69 -28.27 18.07
C ALA A 453 10.18 -28.19 18.33
N ASP A 454 9.68 -27.05 18.81
CA ASP A 454 8.25 -26.84 18.99
C ASP A 454 7.52 -26.67 17.64
N ARG A 455 8.13 -25.98 16.68
CA ARG A 455 7.62 -25.95 15.29
C ARG A 455 7.53 -27.35 14.70
N ARG A 456 8.53 -28.22 14.93
CA ARG A 456 8.53 -29.60 14.42
C ARG A 456 7.30 -30.40 14.87
N LYS A 457 6.81 -30.18 16.10
CA LYS A 457 5.59 -30.80 16.64
C LYS A 457 4.33 -30.30 15.94
N ASN A 458 4.29 -29.00 15.62
CA ASN A 458 3.11 -28.36 15.02
C ASN A 458 2.97 -28.62 13.50
N ILE A 459 3.98 -29.20 12.86
CA ILE A 459 3.96 -29.51 11.42
C ILE A 459 3.70 -30.98 11.10
N ILE A 460 3.45 -31.81 12.12
CA ILE A 460 3.09 -33.22 11.95
C ILE A 460 1.81 -33.29 11.10
N GLY A 461 1.84 -34.08 10.03
CA GLY A 461 0.72 -34.25 9.12
C GLY A 461 0.67 -33.26 7.95
N TYR A 462 1.52 -32.23 7.91
CA TYR A 462 1.51 -31.21 6.85
C TYR A 462 2.70 -31.39 5.87
N PRO A 463 2.54 -32.09 4.74
CA PRO A 463 3.65 -32.50 3.89
C PRO A 463 4.46 -31.34 3.30
N ASN A 464 3.78 -30.28 2.85
CA ASN A 464 4.45 -29.13 2.25
C ASN A 464 5.17 -28.30 3.31
N VAL A 465 4.59 -28.14 4.50
CA VAL A 465 5.23 -27.44 5.62
C VAL A 465 6.46 -28.23 6.08
N TRP A 466 6.37 -29.56 6.14
CA TRP A 466 7.52 -30.44 6.37
C TRP A 466 8.61 -30.27 5.32
N LYS A 467 8.26 -30.21 4.03
CA LYS A 467 9.25 -30.02 2.94
C LYS A 467 10.03 -28.72 3.13
N HIS A 468 9.35 -27.62 3.45
CA HIS A 468 10.01 -26.34 3.74
C HIS A 468 10.88 -26.44 5.00
N PHE A 469 10.38 -27.05 6.07
CA PHE A 469 11.13 -27.25 7.31
C PHE A 469 12.37 -28.14 7.09
N TYR A 470 12.26 -29.16 6.26
CA TYR A 470 13.36 -30.05 5.89
C TYR A 470 14.51 -29.26 5.26
N HIS A 471 14.23 -28.49 4.21
CA HIS A 471 15.25 -27.72 3.50
C HIS A 471 15.78 -26.52 4.31
N GLN A 472 14.93 -25.85 5.08
CA GLN A 472 15.33 -24.63 5.80
C GLN A 472 15.96 -24.90 7.17
N VAL A 473 15.71 -26.07 7.77
CA VAL A 473 16.10 -26.38 9.15
C VAL A 473 16.86 -27.68 9.25
N LEU A 474 16.29 -28.82 8.83
CA LEU A 474 16.92 -30.14 9.03
C LEU A 474 18.25 -30.27 8.26
N GLU A 475 18.26 -29.97 6.96
CA GLU A 475 19.48 -30.05 6.13
C GLU A 475 20.57 -29.11 6.69
N GLU A 476 20.20 -27.87 7.00
CA GLU A 476 21.15 -26.90 7.53
C GLU A 476 21.70 -27.28 8.91
N LEU A 477 20.89 -27.87 9.79
CA LEU A 477 21.34 -28.39 11.09
C LEU A 477 22.26 -29.61 10.96
N ALA A 478 21.95 -30.51 10.03
CA ALA A 478 22.76 -31.71 9.77
C ALA A 478 24.20 -31.34 9.40
N HIS A 479 24.37 -30.28 8.62
CA HIS A 479 25.68 -29.82 8.16
C HIS A 479 26.41 -28.90 9.15
N THR A 480 25.76 -28.46 10.22
CA THR A 480 26.33 -27.47 11.16
C THR A 480 26.61 -27.98 12.57
N GLN A 481 26.29 -29.23 12.91
CA GLN A 481 26.70 -29.89 14.17
C GLN A 481 26.42 -29.03 15.41
N LEU A 482 25.19 -28.50 15.55
CA LEU A 482 24.76 -27.70 16.69
C LEU A 482 24.18 -28.54 17.84
N GLY A 483 24.38 -29.87 17.80
CA GLY A 483 23.80 -30.85 18.71
C GLY A 483 24.11 -30.60 20.19
N HIS A 484 25.31 -30.14 20.50
CA HIS A 484 25.75 -29.91 21.88
C HIS A 484 25.10 -28.68 22.55
N ILE A 485 24.58 -27.71 21.78
CA ILE A 485 23.99 -26.47 22.32
C ILE A 485 22.64 -26.73 22.99
N ASN A 486 21.83 -27.60 22.39
CA ASN A 486 20.56 -28.05 22.96
C ASN A 486 20.24 -29.47 22.46
N PRO A 487 20.83 -30.51 23.09
CA PRO A 487 20.69 -31.90 22.63
C PRO A 487 19.24 -32.36 22.60
N THR A 488 18.43 -31.96 23.59
CA THR A 488 17.02 -32.32 23.69
C THR A 488 16.21 -31.72 22.55
N ALA A 489 16.41 -30.44 22.22
CA ALA A 489 15.72 -29.81 21.10
C ALA A 489 16.14 -30.41 19.76
N VAL A 490 17.44 -30.67 19.58
CA VAL A 490 17.96 -31.28 18.35
C VAL A 490 17.37 -32.68 18.16
N GLU A 491 17.34 -33.53 19.19
CA GLU A 491 16.70 -34.85 19.09
C GLU A 491 15.22 -34.74 18.71
N GLN A 492 14.48 -33.76 19.27
CA GLN A 492 13.09 -33.52 18.89
C GLN A 492 12.93 -33.05 17.43
N ILE A 493 13.84 -32.22 16.92
CA ILE A 493 13.83 -31.74 15.53
C ILE A 493 14.01 -32.90 14.54
N PHE A 494 14.96 -33.80 14.81
CA PHE A 494 15.29 -34.93 13.94
C PHE A 494 14.36 -36.14 14.14
N SER A 495 13.56 -36.18 15.20
CA SER A 495 12.59 -37.25 15.43
C SER A 495 11.51 -37.26 14.33
N TYR A 496 11.25 -38.45 13.80
CA TYR A 496 10.23 -38.69 12.78
C TYR A 496 9.54 -40.03 13.03
N ASP A 497 8.26 -40.01 13.40
CA ASP A 497 7.42 -41.20 13.52
C ASP A 497 6.48 -41.27 12.30
N PRO A 498 6.73 -42.18 11.33
CA PRO A 498 5.92 -42.28 10.12
C PRO A 498 4.46 -42.64 10.41
N VAL A 499 4.18 -43.37 11.49
CA VAL A 499 2.82 -43.77 11.86
C VAL A 499 2.03 -42.56 12.33
N VAL A 500 2.63 -41.72 13.17
CA VAL A 500 1.99 -40.47 13.65
C VAL A 500 1.80 -39.49 12.51
N GLU A 501 2.77 -39.36 11.60
CA GLU A 501 2.69 -38.48 10.43
C GLU A 501 1.58 -38.88 9.46
N LEU A 502 1.47 -40.18 9.14
CA LEU A 502 0.39 -40.66 8.27
C LEU A 502 -0.96 -40.57 8.98
N GLN A 503 -1.05 -40.91 10.26
CA GLN A 503 -2.29 -40.79 11.03
C GLN A 503 -2.81 -39.35 11.03
N ALA A 504 -1.95 -38.37 11.31
CA ALA A 504 -2.32 -36.96 11.27
C ALA A 504 -2.82 -36.54 9.89
N ARG A 505 -2.21 -37.00 8.79
CA ARG A 505 -2.71 -36.77 7.42
C ARG A 505 -4.10 -37.35 7.20
N LEU A 506 -4.35 -38.58 7.66
CA LEU A 506 -5.67 -39.20 7.55
C LEU A 506 -6.73 -38.47 8.39
N HIS A 507 -6.33 -37.81 9.50
CA HIS A 507 -7.23 -37.00 10.33
C HIS A 507 -7.45 -35.59 9.77
N LEU A 508 -6.47 -35.02 9.07
CA LEU A 508 -6.57 -33.75 8.36
C LEU A 508 -7.39 -33.87 7.07
N GLY A 509 -7.18 -34.97 6.35
CA GLY A 509 -7.91 -35.40 5.17
C GLY A 509 -7.34 -34.92 3.85
N PHE A 510 -8.00 -35.34 2.78
CA PHE A 510 -7.59 -35.09 1.40
C PHE A 510 -8.70 -34.33 0.67
N PHE A 511 -8.35 -33.31 -0.11
CA PHE A 511 -9.37 -32.60 -0.88
C PHE A 511 -10.11 -33.52 -1.88
N GLN A 512 -9.45 -34.62 -2.29
CA GLN A 512 -10.03 -35.71 -3.08
C GLN A 512 -11.16 -36.50 -2.39
N GLU A 513 -11.43 -36.25 -1.10
CA GLU A 513 -12.66 -36.70 -0.41
C GLU A 513 -13.91 -36.03 -0.97
N LEU A 514 -13.74 -34.95 -1.73
CA LEU A 514 -14.78 -34.32 -2.53
C LEU A 514 -14.74 -34.82 -3.98
N ALA A 515 -15.90 -34.78 -4.62
CA ALA A 515 -16.05 -35.15 -6.02
C ALA A 515 -17.08 -34.26 -6.71
N TRP A 516 -16.91 -34.14 -8.02
CA TRP A 516 -17.99 -33.76 -8.94
C TRP A 516 -18.06 -34.83 -10.03
N PRO A 517 -18.90 -35.87 -9.85
CA PRO A 517 -18.82 -37.09 -10.67
C PRO A 517 -18.92 -36.86 -12.19
N LEU A 518 -19.87 -36.04 -12.65
CA LEU A 518 -20.00 -35.76 -14.08
C LEU A 518 -18.79 -34.95 -14.60
N LEU A 519 -18.32 -33.96 -13.85
CA LEU A 519 -17.15 -33.17 -14.25
C LEU A 519 -15.90 -34.06 -14.41
N GLU A 520 -15.68 -34.99 -13.48
CA GLU A 520 -14.59 -35.95 -13.55
C GLU A 520 -14.72 -36.90 -14.74
N GLN A 521 -15.94 -37.39 -15.01
CA GLN A 521 -16.22 -38.24 -16.16
C GLN A 521 -15.96 -37.51 -17.49
N GLU A 522 -16.43 -36.27 -17.64
CA GLU A 522 -16.23 -35.48 -18.85
C GLU A 522 -14.76 -35.06 -19.02
N LEU A 523 -14.07 -34.75 -17.93
CA LEU A 523 -12.63 -34.51 -17.95
C LEU A 523 -11.88 -35.75 -18.47
N GLU A 524 -12.16 -36.93 -17.92
CA GLU A 524 -11.54 -38.19 -18.37
C GLU A 524 -11.87 -38.50 -19.83
N ARG A 525 -13.14 -38.33 -20.24
CA ARG A 525 -13.57 -38.52 -21.63
C ARG A 525 -12.80 -37.62 -22.59
N LEU A 526 -12.74 -36.32 -22.31
CA LEU A 526 -12.08 -35.35 -23.17
C LEU A 526 -10.56 -35.55 -23.25
N LEU A 527 -9.93 -35.97 -22.14
CA LEU A 527 -8.51 -36.32 -22.14
C LEU A 527 -8.23 -37.55 -23.02
N ASN A 528 -9.09 -38.56 -22.96
CA ASN A 528 -8.95 -39.78 -23.77
C ASN A 528 -9.25 -39.56 -25.26
N GLU A 529 -10.09 -38.59 -25.61
CA GLU A 529 -10.39 -38.22 -26.99
C GLU A 529 -9.28 -37.37 -27.65
N SER A 530 -8.48 -36.65 -26.84
CA SER A 530 -7.39 -35.82 -27.35
C SER A 530 -6.15 -36.65 -27.65
N SER A 531 -5.56 -36.45 -28.84
CA SER A 531 -4.34 -37.15 -29.27
C SER A 531 -3.05 -36.50 -28.76
N ARG A 532 -3.15 -35.45 -27.94
CA ARG A 532 -2.01 -34.68 -27.43
C ARG A 532 -1.34 -35.37 -26.25
N THR A 533 -0.04 -35.16 -26.14
CA THR A 533 0.75 -35.66 -24.99
C THR A 533 0.63 -34.73 -23.77
N TYR A 534 0.39 -33.44 -24.00
CA TYR A 534 0.19 -32.44 -22.96
C TYR A 534 -1.12 -31.72 -23.24
N HIS A 535 -2.04 -31.79 -22.28
CA HIS A 535 -3.35 -31.16 -22.39
C HIS A 535 -3.36 -29.82 -21.70
N ARG A 536 -4.07 -28.86 -22.31
CA ARG A 536 -4.43 -27.62 -21.64
C ARG A 536 -5.77 -27.80 -20.96
N ILE A 537 -5.79 -27.72 -19.63
CA ILE A 537 -6.99 -27.87 -18.82
C ILE A 537 -7.24 -26.54 -18.11
N GLU A 538 -8.42 -25.97 -18.29
CA GLU A 538 -8.84 -24.72 -17.65
C GLU A 538 -10.28 -24.84 -17.15
N PHE A 539 -10.57 -24.17 -16.04
CA PHE A 539 -11.92 -24.06 -15.49
C PHE A 539 -12.30 -22.58 -15.46
N HIS A 540 -13.47 -22.23 -15.99
CA HIS A 540 -13.98 -20.86 -15.99
C HIS A 540 -15.28 -20.75 -15.19
N GLU A 541 -15.43 -19.61 -14.51
CA GLU A 541 -16.54 -19.29 -13.61
C GLU A 541 -17.85 -19.07 -14.37
N THR A 542 -18.90 -19.80 -13.98
CA THR A 542 -20.26 -19.53 -14.48
C THR A 542 -21.36 -20.04 -13.53
N TYR A 543 -21.33 -19.57 -12.27
CA TYR A 543 -22.21 -20.02 -11.19
C TYR A 543 -23.69 -20.20 -11.62
N PRO A 544 -24.35 -21.34 -11.35
CA PRO A 544 -23.88 -22.46 -10.53
C PRO A 544 -23.07 -23.52 -11.29
N ALA A 545 -22.93 -23.39 -12.62
CA ALA A 545 -22.18 -24.31 -13.45
C ALA A 545 -20.67 -23.99 -13.44
N VAL A 546 -19.88 -24.86 -14.08
CA VAL A 546 -18.48 -24.59 -14.43
C VAL A 546 -18.28 -24.81 -15.93
N ILE A 547 -17.45 -23.98 -16.55
CA ILE A 547 -16.97 -24.24 -17.90
C ILE A 547 -15.67 -25.03 -17.79
N LEU A 548 -15.68 -26.28 -18.27
CA LEU A 548 -14.48 -27.09 -18.47
C LEU A 548 -13.94 -26.82 -19.88
N ARG A 549 -12.65 -26.49 -19.98
CA ARG A 549 -11.90 -26.46 -21.23
C ARG A 549 -10.83 -27.55 -21.21
N VAL A 550 -10.83 -28.40 -22.24
CA VAL A 550 -9.72 -29.31 -22.55
C VAL A 550 -9.29 -29.03 -23.98
N ASP A 551 -8.07 -28.52 -24.13
CA ASP A 551 -7.51 -28.06 -25.40
C ASP A 551 -8.44 -27.03 -26.09
N GLY A 552 -9.04 -27.38 -27.24
CA GLY A 552 -9.98 -26.54 -27.99
C GLY A 552 -11.44 -26.79 -27.65
N THR A 553 -11.77 -27.84 -26.87
CA THR A 553 -13.15 -28.20 -26.52
C THR A 553 -13.55 -27.51 -25.23
N VAL A 554 -14.77 -26.97 -25.22
CA VAL A 554 -15.36 -26.22 -24.09
C VAL A 554 -16.73 -26.80 -23.77
N GLU A 555 -16.97 -27.16 -22.51
CA GLU A 555 -18.24 -27.73 -22.03
C GLU A 555 -18.71 -27.03 -20.75
N ALA A 556 -19.99 -26.66 -20.71
CA ALA A 556 -20.64 -26.11 -19.53
C ALA A 556 -21.34 -27.23 -18.75
N ILE A 557 -20.92 -27.47 -17.52
CA ILE A 557 -21.39 -28.57 -16.68
C ILE A 557 -22.06 -28.00 -15.43
N ASP A 558 -23.33 -28.37 -15.21
CA ASP A 558 -24.09 -28.07 -13.99
C ASP A 558 -24.55 -29.39 -13.37
N ARG A 559 -24.06 -29.67 -12.15
CA ARG A 559 -24.33 -30.89 -11.39
C ARG A 559 -24.18 -32.17 -12.22
N ASP A 560 -25.28 -32.73 -12.72
CA ASP A 560 -25.37 -33.99 -13.46
C ASP A 560 -25.71 -33.79 -14.95
N ARG A 561 -25.54 -32.58 -15.49
CA ARG A 561 -25.85 -32.27 -16.89
C ARG A 561 -24.77 -31.43 -17.58
N VAL A 562 -24.45 -31.80 -18.83
CA VAL A 562 -23.77 -30.92 -19.79
C VAL A 562 -24.83 -30.03 -20.43
N ILE A 563 -24.77 -28.72 -20.19
CA ILE A 563 -25.78 -27.75 -20.63
C ILE A 563 -25.49 -27.27 -22.06
N ALA A 564 -24.23 -27.04 -22.36
CA ALA A 564 -23.78 -26.56 -23.66
C ALA A 564 -22.33 -27.01 -23.93
N HIS A 565 -21.97 -27.12 -25.20
CA HIS A 565 -20.60 -27.40 -25.61
C HIS A 565 -20.25 -26.63 -26.89
N GLY A 566 -18.96 -26.56 -27.19
CA GLY A 566 -18.48 -26.09 -28.47
C GLY A 566 -16.96 -26.09 -28.55
N THR A 567 -16.42 -25.44 -29.57
CA THR A 567 -14.98 -25.38 -29.81
C THR A 567 -14.49 -23.94 -29.94
N ILE A 568 -13.27 -23.73 -29.48
CA ILE A 568 -12.48 -22.50 -29.64
C ILE A 568 -11.12 -22.85 -30.24
N PRO A 569 -10.36 -21.88 -30.77
CA PRO A 569 -9.01 -22.14 -31.25
C PRO A 569 -8.09 -22.68 -30.14
N ASP A 570 -7.27 -23.67 -30.47
CA ASP A 570 -6.33 -24.26 -29.50
C ASP A 570 -5.28 -23.25 -29.02
N ASP A 571 -4.76 -22.41 -29.93
CA ASP A 571 -3.70 -21.43 -29.69
C ASP A 571 -4.24 -20.07 -29.20
N CYS A 572 -5.08 -20.10 -28.16
CA CYS A 572 -5.61 -18.88 -27.56
C CYS A 572 -5.60 -18.91 -26.04
N TYR A 573 -5.41 -17.74 -25.44
CA TYR A 573 -5.69 -17.48 -24.03
C TYR A 573 -7.17 -17.15 -23.86
N LEU A 574 -7.95 -18.08 -23.30
CA LEU A 574 -9.35 -17.86 -22.95
C LEU A 574 -9.35 -16.99 -21.70
N SER A 575 -9.82 -15.75 -21.84
CA SER A 575 -9.86 -14.78 -20.75
C SER A 575 -11.11 -14.98 -19.89
N SER A 576 -12.26 -15.29 -20.50
CA SER A 576 -13.49 -15.63 -19.78
C SER A 576 -14.48 -16.43 -20.63
N ALA A 577 -15.33 -17.20 -19.96
CA ALA A 577 -16.44 -17.92 -20.58
C ALA A 577 -17.63 -17.98 -19.62
N HIS A 578 -18.85 -17.70 -20.13
CA HIS A 578 -20.06 -17.72 -19.31
C HIS A 578 -21.23 -18.39 -20.04
N LEU A 579 -22.01 -19.15 -19.28
CA LEU A 579 -23.25 -19.77 -19.72
C LEU A 579 -24.44 -18.81 -19.52
N ALA A 580 -25.24 -18.64 -20.57
CA ALA A 580 -26.57 -18.04 -20.46
C ALA A 580 -27.57 -18.91 -21.23
N SER A 581 -28.55 -19.48 -20.53
CA SER A 581 -29.46 -20.48 -21.10
C SER A 581 -28.68 -21.70 -21.61
N ASP A 582 -28.67 -21.96 -22.91
CA ASP A 582 -28.02 -23.11 -23.55
C ASP A 582 -26.84 -22.66 -24.45
N LYS A 583 -26.34 -21.43 -24.24
CA LYS A 583 -25.30 -20.81 -25.06
C LYS A 583 -24.11 -20.40 -24.20
N ILE A 584 -22.91 -20.61 -24.71
CA ILE A 584 -21.65 -20.20 -24.07
C ILE A 584 -21.14 -18.96 -24.79
N ALA A 585 -20.97 -17.86 -24.06
CA ALA A 585 -20.23 -16.69 -24.50
C ALA A 585 -18.76 -16.88 -24.15
N VAL A 586 -17.87 -16.62 -25.09
CA VAL A 586 -16.41 -16.71 -24.87
C VAL A 586 -15.73 -15.39 -25.21
N PHE A 587 -14.68 -15.09 -24.45
CA PHE A 587 -13.76 -13.99 -24.71
C PHE A 587 -12.31 -14.51 -24.65
N TYR A 588 -11.57 -14.42 -25.75
CA TYR A 588 -10.19 -14.90 -25.83
C TYR A 588 -9.26 -13.95 -26.59
N SER A 589 -7.95 -14.09 -26.35
CA SER A 589 -6.88 -13.50 -27.17
C SER A 589 -6.03 -14.59 -27.81
N VAL A 590 -5.68 -14.44 -29.08
CA VAL A 590 -4.82 -15.40 -29.79
C VAL A 590 -3.36 -15.09 -29.48
N TYR A 591 -2.53 -16.08 -29.13
CA TYR A 591 -1.14 -15.79 -28.71
C TYR A 591 -0.27 -15.15 -29.80
N SER A 592 -0.57 -15.44 -31.07
CA SER A 592 0.14 -14.91 -32.22
C SER A 592 -0.28 -13.48 -32.64
N SER A 593 -1.24 -12.86 -31.95
CA SER A 593 -1.74 -11.52 -32.29
C SER A 593 -2.20 -10.72 -31.07
N ASP A 594 -2.21 -9.39 -31.15
CA ASP A 594 -2.86 -8.56 -30.13
C ASP A 594 -4.41 -8.50 -30.28
N GLU A 595 -4.98 -9.27 -31.21
CA GLU A 595 -6.41 -9.32 -31.47
C GLU A 595 -7.17 -10.11 -30.40
N LYS A 596 -8.35 -9.60 -30.06
CA LYS A 596 -9.22 -10.13 -29.01
C LYS A 596 -10.59 -10.40 -29.58
N TYR A 597 -11.15 -11.55 -29.25
CA TYR A 597 -12.38 -12.06 -29.85
C TYR A 597 -13.44 -12.28 -28.79
N ALA A 598 -14.68 -11.87 -29.07
CA ALA A 598 -15.85 -12.18 -28.26
C ALA A 598 -17.02 -12.62 -29.14
N TYR A 599 -17.66 -13.74 -28.79
CA TYR A 599 -18.84 -14.27 -29.50
C TYR A 599 -19.52 -15.38 -28.69
N TRP A 600 -20.72 -15.76 -29.12
CA TRP A 600 -21.40 -16.97 -28.65
C TRP A 600 -20.90 -18.17 -29.46
N LEU A 601 -20.54 -19.29 -28.80
CA LEU A 601 -20.11 -20.50 -29.50
C LEU A 601 -21.10 -20.88 -30.62
N GLY A 602 -20.56 -21.27 -31.77
CA GLY A 602 -21.32 -21.51 -33.01
C GLY A 602 -21.59 -20.27 -33.88
N GLN A 603 -21.29 -19.04 -33.40
CA GLN A 603 -21.31 -17.83 -34.22
C GLN A 603 -19.92 -17.49 -34.78
N LYS A 604 -19.87 -16.57 -35.76
CA LYS A 604 -18.60 -16.01 -36.24
C LYS A 604 -17.94 -15.15 -35.16
N PRO A 605 -16.66 -15.38 -34.81
CA PRO A 605 -15.91 -14.54 -33.87
C PRO A 605 -15.91 -13.07 -34.30
N ARG A 606 -16.00 -12.15 -33.33
CA ARG A 606 -15.93 -10.69 -33.58
C ARG A 606 -14.74 -10.10 -32.84
N ILE A 607 -13.95 -9.28 -33.52
CA ILE A 607 -12.84 -8.54 -32.92
C ILE A 607 -13.41 -7.43 -32.01
N ILE A 608 -12.87 -7.33 -30.80
CA ILE A 608 -13.22 -6.28 -29.83
C ILE A 608 -11.98 -5.54 -29.34
N SER A 609 -12.16 -4.24 -29.02
CA SER A 609 -11.10 -3.38 -28.46
C SER A 609 -11.51 -2.92 -27.06
N PRO A 610 -11.18 -3.69 -26.01
CA PRO A 610 -11.53 -3.31 -24.65
C PRO A 610 -10.66 -2.12 -24.17
N PRO A 611 -11.19 -1.24 -23.29
CA PRO A 611 -10.44 -0.09 -22.78
C PRO A 611 -9.20 -0.52 -21.98
N TYR A 612 -8.12 0.27 -22.05
CA TYR A 612 -6.88 0.06 -21.31
C TYR A 612 -7.17 -0.10 -19.80
N GLY A 613 -6.71 -1.18 -19.17
CA GLY A 613 -6.94 -1.44 -17.74
C GLY A 613 -8.21 -2.25 -17.39
N SER A 614 -8.97 -2.73 -18.37
CA SER A 614 -10.07 -3.71 -18.16
C SER A 614 -9.59 -5.12 -17.76
N TYR A 615 -8.29 -5.31 -17.56
CA TYR A 615 -7.59 -6.59 -17.37
C TYR A 615 -7.35 -6.99 -15.91
N TYR A 616 -8.08 -6.41 -14.97
CA TYR A 616 -7.93 -6.76 -13.56
C TYR A 616 -9.26 -7.23 -13.00
N GLY A 617 -9.54 -8.51 -13.22
CA GLY A 617 -10.59 -9.24 -12.53
C GLY A 617 -10.18 -10.70 -12.50
N ASN A 618 -9.72 -11.19 -11.35
CA ASN A 618 -9.61 -12.63 -11.09
C ASN A 618 -11.02 -13.23 -11.23
N ASP A 619 -11.40 -13.64 -12.43
CA ASP A 619 -12.65 -14.39 -12.69
C ASP A 619 -12.70 -15.68 -11.84
N GLU A 620 -11.56 -16.12 -11.31
CA GLU A 620 -11.43 -17.26 -10.38
C GLU A 620 -12.09 -17.07 -9.00
N THR A 621 -12.38 -15.82 -8.60
CA THR A 621 -12.88 -15.47 -7.26
C THR A 621 -14.22 -14.72 -7.25
N GLY A 622 -14.63 -14.17 -8.40
CA GLY A 622 -15.92 -13.49 -8.56
C GLY A 622 -17.07 -14.45 -8.88
N TYR A 623 -18.30 -13.93 -8.86
CA TYR A 623 -19.50 -14.68 -9.25
C TYR A 623 -20.27 -13.88 -10.30
N THR A 624 -20.72 -14.57 -11.35
CA THR A 624 -21.79 -14.08 -12.22
C THR A 624 -23.12 -14.70 -11.80
N ILE A 625 -24.26 -14.05 -12.07
CA ILE A 625 -25.56 -14.50 -11.56
C ILE A 625 -26.53 -14.82 -12.71
N PRO A 626 -27.22 -15.98 -12.69
CA PRO A 626 -28.28 -16.26 -13.66
C PRO A 626 -29.51 -15.40 -13.34
N ILE A 627 -30.04 -14.73 -14.35
CA ILE A 627 -31.26 -13.92 -14.23
C ILE A 627 -32.32 -14.50 -15.15
N ILE A 628 -33.43 -14.95 -14.57
CA ILE A 628 -34.60 -15.42 -15.31
C ILE A 628 -35.49 -14.23 -15.65
N ASN A 629 -35.81 -14.06 -16.92
CA ASN A 629 -36.83 -13.09 -17.33
C ASN A 629 -38.22 -13.61 -16.90
N SER A 630 -38.90 -12.85 -16.04
CA SER A 630 -40.21 -13.22 -15.48
C SER A 630 -41.34 -13.32 -16.50
N ILE A 631 -41.19 -12.73 -17.69
CA ILE A 631 -42.19 -12.72 -18.76
C ILE A 631 -41.91 -13.80 -19.80
N THR A 632 -40.67 -13.90 -20.27
CA THR A 632 -40.29 -14.80 -21.37
C THR A 632 -39.79 -16.16 -20.89
N GLY A 633 -39.46 -16.30 -19.60
CA GLY A 633 -38.82 -17.50 -19.05
C GLY A 633 -37.39 -17.74 -19.54
N THR A 634 -36.84 -16.84 -20.38
CA THR A 634 -35.49 -16.98 -20.93
C THR A 634 -34.47 -16.57 -19.89
N GLU A 635 -33.46 -17.42 -19.70
CA GLU A 635 -32.33 -17.13 -18.83
C GLU A 635 -31.33 -16.18 -19.50
N SER A 636 -30.84 -15.20 -18.74
CA SER A 636 -29.76 -14.28 -19.07
C SER A 636 -28.70 -14.35 -17.96
N ARG A 637 -27.55 -13.70 -18.15
CA ARG A 637 -26.50 -13.67 -17.13
C ARG A 637 -26.14 -12.24 -16.75
N LEU A 638 -26.06 -11.96 -15.46
CA LEU A 638 -25.61 -10.69 -14.93
C LEU A 638 -24.13 -10.79 -14.52
N ALA A 639 -23.33 -9.88 -15.05
CA ALA A 639 -21.94 -9.66 -14.70
C ALA A 639 -21.69 -8.18 -14.38
N SER A 640 -20.49 -7.83 -13.90
CA SER A 640 -20.20 -6.46 -13.47
C SER A 640 -20.38 -5.38 -14.55
N ASP A 641 -20.17 -5.75 -15.82
CA ASP A 641 -20.32 -4.86 -16.97
C ASP A 641 -21.72 -4.88 -17.61
N GLY A 642 -22.64 -5.69 -17.07
CA GLY A 642 -24.05 -5.68 -17.43
C GLY A 642 -24.65 -7.05 -17.69
N LEU A 643 -25.84 -7.04 -18.31
CA LEU A 643 -26.60 -8.25 -18.63
C LEU A 643 -26.17 -8.83 -19.99
N LEU A 644 -25.77 -10.09 -20.02
CA LEU A 644 -25.52 -10.89 -21.21
C LEU A 644 -26.83 -11.53 -21.65
N THR A 645 -27.26 -11.22 -22.88
CA THR A 645 -28.54 -11.69 -23.44
C THR A 645 -28.32 -12.16 -24.87
N TYR A 646 -28.51 -13.44 -25.18
CA TYR A 646 -28.29 -13.94 -26.55
C TYR A 646 -29.18 -13.19 -27.58
N PRO A 647 -28.65 -12.75 -28.74
CA PRO A 647 -27.27 -12.89 -29.25
C PRO A 647 -26.36 -11.67 -28.93
N HIS A 648 -26.79 -10.77 -28.04
CA HIS A 648 -26.08 -9.55 -27.67
C HIS A 648 -25.06 -9.78 -26.54
N LEU A 649 -23.84 -9.29 -26.75
CA LEU A 649 -22.75 -9.29 -25.76
C LEU A 649 -22.37 -7.84 -25.42
N PRO A 650 -22.23 -7.51 -24.13
CA PRO A 650 -21.60 -6.24 -23.73
C PRO A 650 -20.13 -6.18 -24.16
N LYS A 651 -19.52 -4.97 -24.13
CA LYS A 651 -18.11 -4.76 -24.56
C LYS A 651 -17.09 -5.50 -23.69
N ASN A 652 -17.44 -5.72 -22.43
CA ASN A 652 -16.77 -6.56 -21.47
C ASN A 652 -17.88 -7.21 -20.64
N PHE A 653 -17.70 -8.42 -20.15
CA PHE A 653 -18.74 -9.13 -19.40
C PHE A 653 -18.17 -9.96 -18.24
N CYS A 654 -16.96 -9.60 -17.80
CA CYS A 654 -16.30 -10.17 -16.64
C CYS A 654 -16.69 -9.43 -15.35
N GLY A 655 -16.29 -9.98 -14.21
CA GLY A 655 -16.32 -9.31 -12.91
C GLY A 655 -17.54 -9.63 -12.02
N PRO A 656 -17.35 -9.51 -10.69
CA PRO A 656 -18.27 -10.04 -9.70
C PRO A 656 -19.57 -9.25 -9.58
N VAL A 657 -20.63 -9.97 -9.25
CA VAL A 657 -21.93 -9.48 -8.84
C VAL A 657 -22.25 -10.06 -7.47
N ILE A 658 -22.77 -9.22 -6.56
CA ILE A 658 -23.24 -9.67 -5.25
C ILE A 658 -24.69 -9.26 -5.02
N GLY A 659 -25.37 -9.93 -4.09
CA GLY A 659 -26.76 -9.73 -3.72
C GLY A 659 -27.68 -10.80 -4.30
N THR A 660 -28.91 -10.83 -3.80
CA THR A 660 -29.98 -11.75 -4.21
C THR A 660 -31.20 -11.05 -4.80
N GLY A 661 -31.05 -9.76 -5.12
CA GLY A 661 -32.11 -8.91 -5.64
C GLY A 661 -32.53 -7.84 -4.62
N PRO A 662 -32.23 -6.56 -4.86
CA PRO A 662 -31.41 -6.02 -5.96
C PRO A 662 -29.96 -6.56 -5.96
N TYR A 663 -29.28 -6.44 -7.10
CA TYR A 663 -27.91 -6.92 -7.30
C TYR A 663 -26.93 -5.74 -7.38
N TYR A 664 -25.67 -5.97 -7.03
CA TYR A 664 -24.65 -4.95 -6.91
C TYR A 664 -23.45 -5.30 -7.81
N LEU A 665 -23.28 -4.48 -8.86
CA LEU A 665 -22.26 -4.65 -9.91
C LEU A 665 -21.06 -3.74 -9.61
N PHE A 666 -19.86 -4.28 -9.67
CA PHE A 666 -18.65 -3.54 -9.35
C PHE A 666 -17.89 -3.04 -10.58
N LYS A 667 -17.63 -1.73 -10.67
CA LYS A 667 -16.83 -1.16 -11.76
C LYS A 667 -15.98 0.01 -11.30
N ALA A 668 -14.65 -0.14 -11.45
CA ALA A 668 -13.66 0.93 -11.19
C ALA A 668 -13.82 1.62 -9.82
N GLY A 669 -14.02 0.83 -8.75
CA GLY A 669 -14.13 1.34 -7.38
C GLY A 669 -15.52 1.86 -6.99
N LYS A 670 -16.52 1.72 -7.86
CA LYS A 670 -17.93 2.07 -7.58
C LYS A 670 -18.82 0.83 -7.64
N ILE A 671 -19.86 0.82 -6.81
CA ILE A 671 -20.92 -0.19 -6.87
C ILE A 671 -22.14 0.42 -7.52
N ARG A 672 -22.72 -0.29 -8.48
CA ARG A 672 -23.99 0.07 -9.10
C ARG A 672 -25.05 -0.98 -8.78
N GLU A 673 -26.16 -0.54 -8.23
CA GLU A 673 -27.36 -1.37 -8.03
C GLU A 673 -28.05 -1.65 -9.35
N TRP A 674 -28.48 -2.89 -9.54
CA TRP A 674 -29.31 -3.34 -10.64
C TRP A 674 -30.63 -3.90 -10.09
N PRO A 675 -31.78 -3.55 -10.69
CA PRO A 675 -31.94 -2.80 -11.95
C PRO A 675 -31.98 -1.27 -11.77
N ASN A 676 -32.08 -0.76 -10.55
CA ASN A 676 -32.46 0.64 -10.28
C ASN A 676 -31.38 1.67 -10.66
N GLY A 677 -30.11 1.27 -10.72
CA GLY A 677 -29.00 2.11 -11.16
C GLY A 677 -28.38 3.00 -10.07
N ASN A 678 -28.80 2.88 -8.81
CA ASN A 678 -28.22 3.59 -7.67
C ASN A 678 -26.72 3.31 -7.56
N THR A 679 -25.91 4.30 -7.18
CA THR A 679 -24.46 4.14 -7.05
C THR A 679 -24.03 4.33 -5.60
N TYR A 680 -23.22 3.41 -5.10
CA TYR A 680 -22.71 3.41 -3.72
C TYR A 680 -21.17 3.44 -3.72
N GLU A 681 -20.62 4.05 -2.67
CA GLU A 681 -19.20 3.96 -2.33
C GLU A 681 -18.89 2.58 -1.72
N THR A 682 -17.68 2.07 -1.99
CA THR A 682 -17.26 0.71 -1.59
C THR A 682 -17.33 0.42 -0.09
N ASN A 683 -17.15 1.45 0.74
CA ASN A 683 -17.17 1.30 2.20
C ASN A 683 -18.59 1.23 2.80
N ALA A 684 -19.64 1.46 2.01
CA ALA A 684 -21.01 1.56 2.50
C ALA A 684 -21.72 0.19 2.64
N ILE A 685 -21.14 -0.91 2.11
CA ILE A 685 -21.88 -2.17 1.96
C ILE A 685 -22.22 -2.90 3.28
N LEU A 686 -21.48 -2.64 4.35
CA LEU A 686 -21.60 -3.37 5.63
C LEU A 686 -21.83 -2.48 6.86
N GLN A 687 -22.41 -1.29 6.70
CA GLN A 687 -22.84 -0.49 7.86
C GLN A 687 -24.25 -0.87 8.32
N GLU A 688 -24.53 -0.64 9.61
CA GLU A 688 -25.52 -1.26 10.52
C GLU A 688 -27.01 -1.34 10.08
N GLU A 689 -27.40 -0.88 8.89
CA GLU A 689 -28.82 -0.83 8.47
C GLU A 689 -29.25 -1.92 7.46
N GLY A 690 -28.33 -2.76 6.98
CA GLY A 690 -28.65 -3.85 6.04
C GLY A 690 -28.92 -3.35 4.62
N ILE A 691 -28.33 -4.02 3.63
CA ILE A 691 -28.52 -3.66 2.21
C ILE A 691 -29.65 -4.50 1.62
N PRO A 692 -30.61 -3.90 0.87
CA PRO A 692 -31.65 -4.65 0.18
C PRO A 692 -31.07 -5.80 -0.65
N GLY A 693 -31.64 -7.00 -0.53
CA GLY A 693 -31.16 -8.17 -1.26
C GLY A 693 -29.96 -8.88 -0.62
N ILE A 694 -29.54 -8.47 0.58
CA ILE A 694 -28.51 -9.14 1.37
C ILE A 694 -29.05 -9.36 2.79
N ASP A 695 -29.28 -10.62 3.16
CA ASP A 695 -29.73 -10.97 4.52
C ASP A 695 -28.61 -11.67 5.29
N LEU A 696 -28.01 -10.93 6.24
CA LEU A 696 -26.95 -11.43 7.13
C LEU A 696 -27.46 -11.77 8.53
N THR A 697 -28.78 -11.84 8.72
CA THR A 697 -29.38 -12.14 10.03
C THR A 697 -28.88 -13.50 10.51
N GLY A 698 -28.30 -13.55 11.72
CA GLY A 698 -27.67 -14.76 12.26
C GLY A 698 -26.15 -14.87 12.04
N LEU A 699 -25.55 -14.07 11.14
CA LEU A 699 -24.08 -13.92 11.03
C LEU A 699 -23.55 -12.72 11.81
N LEU A 700 -24.42 -11.76 12.13
CA LEU A 700 -24.08 -10.57 12.89
C LEU A 700 -24.07 -10.83 14.42
N PRO A 701 -23.22 -10.12 15.18
CA PRO A 701 -22.22 -9.16 14.73
C PRO A 701 -20.95 -9.85 14.20
N MET A 702 -20.43 -9.35 13.08
CA MET A 702 -19.07 -9.66 12.63
C MET A 702 -18.07 -8.83 13.43
N LYS A 703 -16.98 -9.44 13.90
CA LYS A 703 -15.95 -8.76 14.71
C LYS A 703 -14.55 -8.95 14.09
N PRO A 704 -14.29 -8.41 12.88
CA PRO A 704 -12.94 -8.42 12.33
C PRO A 704 -12.00 -7.57 13.20
N PRO A 705 -10.68 -7.82 13.17
CA PRO A 705 -9.71 -6.96 13.84
C PRO A 705 -9.81 -5.49 13.38
N ALA A 706 -9.42 -4.54 14.24
CA ALA A 706 -9.67 -3.11 14.01
C ALA A 706 -9.00 -2.54 12.75
N ASP A 707 -7.90 -3.13 12.29
CA ASP A 707 -7.17 -2.74 11.09
C ASP A 707 -7.63 -3.47 9.82
N TYR A 708 -8.64 -4.34 9.91
CA TYR A 708 -9.16 -5.13 8.80
C TYR A 708 -10.35 -4.42 8.16
N HIS A 709 -10.30 -4.28 6.84
CA HIS A 709 -11.31 -3.60 6.04
C HIS A 709 -11.97 -4.59 5.08
N PHE A 710 -13.25 -4.35 4.81
CA PHE A 710 -14.03 -5.16 3.88
C PHE A 710 -13.37 -5.23 2.50
N HIS A 711 -13.14 -6.45 2.01
CA HIS A 711 -12.52 -6.72 0.72
C HIS A 711 -13.57 -7.26 -0.27
N PHE A 712 -14.17 -6.34 -1.01
CA PHE A 712 -15.26 -6.66 -1.92
C PHE A 712 -14.89 -7.72 -2.99
N TRP A 713 -13.71 -7.63 -3.60
CA TRP A 713 -13.33 -8.54 -4.71
C TRP A 713 -13.20 -10.02 -4.32
N HIS A 714 -13.06 -10.32 -3.04
CA HIS A 714 -13.01 -11.69 -2.53
C HIS A 714 -14.28 -12.04 -1.75
N THR A 715 -15.27 -11.14 -1.75
CA THR A 715 -16.56 -11.36 -1.13
C THR A 715 -17.56 -11.88 -2.16
N ALA A 716 -18.31 -12.91 -1.77
CA ALA A 716 -19.39 -13.47 -2.57
C ALA A 716 -20.66 -13.55 -1.73
N ILE A 717 -21.74 -12.94 -2.23
CA ILE A 717 -23.09 -13.09 -1.68
C ILE A 717 -23.99 -13.33 -2.88
N VAL A 718 -24.47 -14.55 -3.08
CA VAL A 718 -25.26 -14.93 -4.27
C VAL A 718 -26.44 -15.80 -3.88
N PRO A 719 -27.55 -15.78 -4.65
CA PRO A 719 -28.69 -16.63 -4.36
C PRO A 719 -28.33 -18.09 -4.62
N THR A 720 -28.91 -19.00 -3.84
CA THR A 720 -28.84 -20.44 -4.14
C THR A 720 -29.59 -20.76 -5.43
N CYS A 721 -29.13 -21.81 -6.11
CA CYS A 721 -29.84 -22.45 -7.22
C CYS A 721 -30.29 -23.85 -6.78
N PRO A 722 -31.24 -24.49 -7.48
CA PRO A 722 -31.71 -25.83 -7.12
C PRO A 722 -30.57 -26.84 -6.91
N THR A 723 -29.50 -26.74 -7.70
CA THR A 723 -28.32 -27.62 -7.65
C THR A 723 -27.37 -27.32 -6.49
N THR A 724 -27.49 -26.17 -5.81
CA THR A 724 -26.53 -25.69 -4.79
C THR A 724 -27.15 -25.47 -3.40
N THR A 725 -28.45 -25.72 -3.21
CA THR A 725 -29.15 -25.57 -1.91
C THR A 725 -28.50 -26.36 -0.76
N GLU A 726 -27.96 -27.55 -1.04
CA GLU A 726 -27.28 -28.42 -0.08
C GLU A 726 -25.74 -28.27 -0.11
N SER A 727 -25.24 -27.13 -0.59
CA SER A 727 -23.80 -26.88 -0.75
C SER A 727 -23.00 -27.14 0.53
N LEU A 728 -21.86 -27.80 0.38
CA LEU A 728 -20.90 -28.00 1.47
C LEU A 728 -20.26 -26.69 1.96
N CYS A 729 -20.30 -25.61 1.17
CA CYS A 729 -19.85 -24.27 1.60
C CYS A 729 -20.85 -23.58 2.56
N GLY A 730 -22.02 -24.20 2.79
CA GLY A 730 -23.07 -23.65 3.63
C GLY A 730 -24.00 -22.69 2.89
N THR A 731 -25.18 -22.53 3.48
CA THR A 731 -26.25 -21.66 2.99
C THR A 731 -26.90 -20.93 4.18
N LEU A 732 -27.38 -19.71 3.94
CA LEU A 732 -28.13 -18.93 4.92
C LEU A 732 -29.22 -18.14 4.21
N HIS A 733 -30.48 -18.33 4.58
CA HIS A 733 -31.63 -17.65 3.97
C HIS A 733 -31.60 -17.69 2.43
N ASP A 734 -31.38 -18.89 1.87
CA ASP A 734 -31.26 -19.13 0.42
C ASP A 734 -30.10 -18.36 -0.26
N GLN A 735 -29.05 -18.04 0.49
CA GLN A 735 -27.83 -17.37 0.02
C GLN A 735 -26.58 -18.22 0.27
N HIS A 736 -25.61 -18.15 -0.65
CA HIS A 736 -24.21 -18.44 -0.35
C HIS A 736 -23.50 -17.16 0.08
N ILE A 737 -22.72 -17.23 1.15
CA ILE A 737 -22.09 -16.07 1.77
C ILE A 737 -20.63 -16.39 2.10
N ASN A 738 -19.70 -15.60 1.53
CA ASN A 738 -18.28 -15.53 1.91
C ASN A 738 -17.92 -14.05 2.01
N ILE A 739 -17.77 -13.50 3.22
CA ILE A 739 -17.42 -12.09 3.44
C ILE A 739 -15.97 -12.03 3.91
N VAL A 740 -15.11 -11.36 3.14
CA VAL A 740 -13.67 -11.28 3.39
C VAL A 740 -13.28 -9.88 3.85
N PHE A 741 -12.42 -9.80 4.86
CA PHE A 741 -11.77 -8.59 5.33
C PHE A 741 -10.24 -8.77 5.31
N GLN A 742 -9.51 -7.72 4.97
CA GLN A 742 -8.04 -7.72 4.91
C GLN A 742 -7.49 -6.40 5.45
N PRO A 743 -6.26 -6.38 6.01
CA PRO A 743 -5.65 -5.13 6.42
C PRO A 743 -5.26 -4.31 5.19
N ARG A 744 -5.44 -2.98 5.28
CA ARG A 744 -5.00 -2.05 4.24
C ARG A 744 -3.58 -1.59 4.53
N CYS A 745 -2.78 -1.49 3.48
CA CYS A 745 -1.48 -0.85 3.53
C CYS A 745 -1.67 0.62 3.89
N CYS A 746 -1.03 1.07 4.96
CA CYS A 746 -1.11 2.46 5.41
C CYS A 746 -0.43 3.45 4.44
N GLU A 747 0.43 2.98 3.52
CA GLU A 747 1.20 3.82 2.60
C GLU A 747 0.42 4.16 1.33
N CYS A 748 -0.13 3.15 0.65
CA CYS A 748 -0.87 3.31 -0.59
C CYS A 748 -2.40 3.25 -0.41
N GLY A 749 -2.87 2.76 0.74
CA GLY A 749 -4.30 2.54 1.01
C GLY A 749 -4.88 1.26 0.40
N ASP A 750 -4.07 0.47 -0.32
CA ASP A 750 -4.47 -0.77 -1.00
C ASP A 750 -4.22 -2.03 -0.15
N PHE A 751 -4.78 -3.16 -0.57
CA PHE A 751 -4.59 -4.46 0.07
C PHE A 751 -3.31 -5.13 -0.46
N HIS A 752 -2.31 -5.34 0.43
CA HIS A 752 -1.02 -5.94 0.09
C HIS A 752 -0.61 -7.07 1.02
N ASP A 753 -1.38 -7.32 2.08
CA ASP A 753 -1.14 -8.40 3.02
C ASP A 753 -1.91 -9.65 2.57
N ASP A 754 -1.30 -10.82 2.72
CA ASP A 754 -2.01 -12.08 2.51
C ASP A 754 -2.96 -12.35 3.68
N SER A 755 -2.72 -11.80 4.88
CA SER A 755 -3.57 -12.04 6.05
C SER A 755 -5.02 -11.61 5.81
N SER A 756 -5.97 -12.42 6.29
CA SER A 756 -7.40 -12.18 6.05
C SER A 756 -8.30 -12.73 7.15
N TRP A 757 -9.53 -12.22 7.17
CA TRP A 757 -10.59 -12.64 8.06
C TRP A 757 -11.83 -12.93 7.24
N LEU A 758 -12.46 -14.08 7.45
CA LEU A 758 -13.54 -14.63 6.64
C LEU A 758 -14.77 -14.89 7.51
N CYS A 759 -15.95 -14.49 7.03
CA CYS A 759 -17.24 -14.87 7.62
C CYS A 759 -18.10 -15.62 6.60
N THR A 760 -18.57 -16.80 6.99
CA THR A 760 -19.44 -17.68 6.18
C THR A 760 -20.52 -18.31 7.05
N PRO A 761 -21.52 -19.01 6.48
CA PRO A 761 -22.47 -19.82 7.25
C PRO A 761 -21.81 -20.94 8.07
N LEU A 762 -20.55 -21.28 7.81
CA LEU A 762 -19.80 -22.30 8.55
C LEU A 762 -19.03 -21.73 9.74
N GLY A 763 -18.91 -20.40 9.86
CA GLY A 763 -18.22 -19.75 10.97
C GLY A 763 -17.47 -18.47 10.60
N GLN A 764 -16.68 -17.97 11.55
CA GLN A 764 -15.80 -16.82 11.38
C GLN A 764 -14.36 -17.28 11.60
N PHE A 765 -13.47 -16.96 10.67
CA PHE A 765 -12.11 -17.50 10.62
C PHE A 765 -11.09 -16.40 10.36
N GLN A 766 -9.90 -16.53 10.93
CA GLN A 766 -8.75 -15.67 10.67
C GLN A 766 -7.60 -16.53 10.17
N SER A 767 -6.87 -16.05 9.18
CA SER A 767 -5.68 -16.72 8.65
C SER A 767 -4.61 -15.71 8.27
N GLN A 768 -3.34 -16.11 8.40
CA GLN A 768 -2.21 -15.38 7.83
C GLN A 768 -2.19 -15.42 6.28
N TYR A 769 -3.02 -16.27 5.68
CA TYR A 769 -3.18 -16.40 4.23
C TYR A 769 -4.46 -15.73 3.76
N LYS A 770 -4.52 -15.54 2.44
CA LYS A 770 -5.62 -14.87 1.77
C LYS A 770 -6.78 -15.86 1.63
N LEU A 771 -7.82 -15.72 2.45
CA LEU A 771 -8.99 -16.56 2.47
C LEU A 771 -9.97 -16.16 1.37
N LEU A 772 -10.57 -17.16 0.76
CA LEU A 772 -11.58 -17.05 -0.30
C LEU A 772 -12.92 -17.64 0.12
N GLY A 773 -12.91 -18.71 0.91
CA GLY A 773 -14.14 -19.37 1.36
C GLY A 773 -13.88 -20.49 2.34
N ALA A 774 -14.95 -21.16 2.75
CA ALA A 774 -14.89 -22.31 3.64
C ALA A 774 -15.77 -23.44 3.08
N ILE A 775 -15.40 -24.68 3.37
CA ILE A 775 -16.15 -25.86 2.93
C ILE A 775 -16.19 -26.92 4.05
N LYS A 776 -17.34 -27.57 4.23
CA LYS A 776 -17.48 -28.67 5.18
C LYS A 776 -16.55 -29.82 4.78
N ARG A 777 -15.73 -30.26 5.72
CA ARG A 777 -14.85 -31.41 5.54
C ARG A 777 -15.66 -32.70 5.68
N PRO A 778 -15.61 -33.63 4.71
CA PRO A 778 -16.19 -34.96 4.87
C PRO A 778 -15.69 -35.64 6.15
N GLY A 779 -16.61 -36.25 6.91
CA GLY A 779 -16.29 -36.84 8.22
C GLY A 779 -16.18 -35.85 9.39
N GLY A 780 -16.35 -34.55 9.17
CA GLY A 780 -16.55 -33.53 10.21
C GLY A 780 -15.47 -32.44 10.24
N GLY A 781 -15.88 -31.23 10.63
CA GLY A 781 -15.05 -30.01 10.64
C GLY A 781 -15.20 -29.17 9.36
N VAL A 782 -14.29 -28.20 9.21
CA VAL A 782 -14.29 -27.24 8.09
C VAL A 782 -12.87 -27.15 7.53
N TRP A 783 -12.76 -27.06 6.21
CA TRP A 783 -11.54 -26.62 5.52
C TRP A 783 -11.71 -25.19 5.05
N LEU A 784 -10.64 -24.40 5.17
CA LEU A 784 -10.58 -23.06 4.60
C LEU A 784 -9.93 -23.14 3.23
N ILE A 785 -10.48 -22.40 2.28
CA ILE A 785 -9.97 -22.25 0.92
C ILE A 785 -9.30 -20.89 0.86
N GLY A 786 -8.04 -20.85 0.44
CA GLY A 786 -7.29 -19.62 0.27
C GLY A 786 -6.42 -19.61 -0.99
N ASP A 787 -5.73 -18.51 -1.20
CA ASP A 787 -4.71 -18.32 -2.24
C ASP A 787 -3.34 -18.09 -1.61
N LYS A 788 -2.31 -18.64 -2.25
CA LYS A 788 -0.91 -18.28 -1.98
C LYS A 788 -0.14 -18.22 -3.28
N ALA A 789 0.43 -17.05 -3.61
CA ALA A 789 1.21 -16.83 -4.83
C ALA A 789 0.53 -17.39 -6.11
N THR A 790 -0.77 -17.11 -6.25
CA THR A 790 -1.67 -17.58 -7.33
C THR A 790 -2.02 -19.07 -7.36
N ASP A 791 -1.62 -19.87 -6.37
CA ASP A 791 -2.09 -21.25 -6.19
C ASP A 791 -3.23 -21.33 -5.15
N ARG A 792 -4.26 -22.12 -5.45
CA ARG A 792 -5.34 -22.44 -4.49
C ARG A 792 -4.83 -23.44 -3.45
N ILE A 793 -5.06 -23.12 -2.18
CA ILE A 793 -4.59 -23.88 -1.04
C ILE A 793 -5.74 -24.24 -0.10
N ILE A 794 -5.61 -25.39 0.56
CA ILE A 794 -6.53 -25.83 1.62
C ILE A 794 -5.81 -25.67 2.96
N ILE A 795 -6.43 -24.91 3.86
CA ILE A 795 -5.89 -24.53 5.15
C ILE A 795 -6.72 -25.18 6.26
N ASP A 796 -6.01 -25.66 7.27
CA ASP A 796 -6.59 -26.11 8.53
C ASP A 796 -6.92 -24.91 9.43
N PRO A 797 -8.20 -24.65 9.76
CA PRO A 797 -8.57 -23.51 10.60
C PRO A 797 -8.04 -23.59 12.04
N GLU A 798 -7.69 -24.77 12.55
CA GLU A 798 -7.22 -24.93 13.93
C GLU A 798 -5.75 -24.53 14.11
N THR A 799 -4.91 -24.84 13.12
CA THR A 799 -3.46 -24.61 13.16
C THR A 799 -2.97 -23.51 12.23
N ASP A 800 -3.85 -23.02 11.34
CA ASP A 800 -3.53 -22.08 10.27
C ASP A 800 -2.39 -22.58 9.35
N GLN A 801 -2.33 -23.90 9.14
CA GLN A 801 -1.35 -24.58 8.29
C GLN A 801 -1.97 -25.07 6.98
N ILE A 802 -1.18 -25.09 5.92
CA ILE A 802 -1.57 -25.61 4.61
C ILE A 802 -1.57 -27.14 4.64
N ILE A 803 -2.75 -27.74 4.47
CA ILE A 803 -2.95 -29.18 4.34
C ILE A 803 -2.47 -29.65 2.96
N ALA A 804 -2.85 -28.92 1.90
CA ALA A 804 -2.58 -29.33 0.53
C ALA A 804 -2.41 -28.19 -0.48
N ARG A 805 -1.58 -28.52 -1.49
CA ARG A 805 -0.90 -27.79 -2.58
C ARG A 805 -0.01 -26.59 -2.20
N ASP A 806 1.24 -26.64 -2.65
CA ASP A 806 2.21 -25.54 -2.85
C ASP A 806 3.36 -26.10 -3.73
N ASN A 807 3.48 -25.58 -4.96
CA ASN A 807 4.49 -25.89 -5.99
C ASN A 807 4.48 -27.32 -6.60
N ALA A 808 3.54 -27.55 -7.54
CA ALA A 808 3.71 -28.56 -8.59
C ALA A 808 3.97 -27.85 -9.93
N PRO A 809 5.14 -28.05 -10.58
CA PRO A 809 5.49 -27.34 -11.83
C PRO A 809 4.67 -27.79 -13.05
N HIS A 810 3.85 -28.84 -12.93
CA HIS A 810 3.02 -29.38 -14.00
C HIS A 810 1.62 -29.73 -13.49
N HIS A 811 0.59 -29.37 -14.26
CA HIS A 811 -0.80 -29.66 -13.96
C HIS A 811 -1.04 -31.18 -14.04
N ASN A 812 -1.45 -31.76 -12.92
CA ASN A 812 -1.83 -33.17 -12.81
C ASN A 812 -3.36 -33.25 -12.83
N PRO A 813 -3.98 -33.94 -13.81
CA PRO A 813 -5.45 -34.07 -13.87
C PRO A 813 -6.08 -34.61 -12.57
N ALA A 814 -5.33 -35.37 -11.77
CA ALA A 814 -5.79 -35.86 -10.46
C ALA A 814 -5.94 -34.77 -9.38
N ASP A 815 -5.50 -33.54 -9.67
CA ASP A 815 -5.55 -32.38 -8.78
C ASP A 815 -6.50 -31.27 -9.29
N HIS A 816 -7.35 -31.58 -10.28
CA HIS A 816 -8.29 -30.63 -10.90
C HIS A 816 -9.16 -29.86 -9.91
N LEU A 817 -9.48 -30.44 -8.74
CA LEU A 817 -10.29 -29.80 -7.71
C LEU A 817 -9.68 -28.47 -7.23
N TYR A 818 -8.35 -28.36 -7.16
CA TYR A 818 -7.66 -27.14 -6.73
C TYR A 818 -7.72 -26.04 -7.81
N ASP A 819 -7.95 -26.40 -9.07
CA ASP A 819 -8.01 -25.47 -10.19
C ASP A 819 -9.45 -25.00 -10.49
N LEU A 820 -10.44 -25.50 -9.74
CA LEU A 820 -11.83 -25.07 -9.86
C LEU A 820 -12.00 -23.61 -9.39
N PRO A 821 -12.81 -22.78 -10.07
CA PRO A 821 -13.18 -21.46 -9.56
C PRO A 821 -13.94 -21.60 -8.23
N LEU A 822 -13.93 -20.55 -7.40
CA LEU A 822 -14.56 -20.62 -6.07
C LEU A 822 -16.05 -21.00 -6.16
N SER A 823 -16.77 -20.47 -7.16
CA SER A 823 -18.19 -20.76 -7.36
C SER A 823 -18.52 -22.23 -7.63
N ALA A 824 -17.60 -22.96 -8.27
CA ALA A 824 -17.76 -24.39 -8.56
C ALA A 824 -17.70 -25.26 -7.29
N HIS A 825 -17.13 -24.76 -6.18
CA HIS A 825 -17.08 -25.49 -4.92
C HIS A 825 -18.48 -25.76 -4.35
N HIS A 826 -19.49 -24.98 -4.77
CA HIS A 826 -20.86 -25.19 -4.34
C HIS A 826 -21.48 -26.50 -4.84
N GLN A 827 -20.92 -27.10 -5.89
CA GLN A 827 -21.38 -28.33 -6.53
C GLN A 827 -20.67 -29.59 -6.01
N LEU A 828 -19.60 -29.42 -5.23
CA LEU A 828 -18.83 -30.53 -4.68
C LEU A 828 -19.66 -31.32 -3.66
N GLN A 829 -19.53 -32.65 -3.75
CA GLN A 829 -20.20 -33.59 -2.86
C GLN A 829 -19.17 -34.53 -2.23
N PRO A 830 -19.44 -35.12 -1.04
CA PRO A 830 -18.57 -36.15 -0.49
C PRO A 830 -18.53 -37.35 -1.43
N ARG A 831 -17.32 -37.79 -1.81
CA ARG A 831 -17.11 -38.94 -2.68
C ARG A 831 -17.54 -40.25 -2.01
N ASN A 832 -17.10 -40.45 -0.76
CA ASN A 832 -17.44 -41.58 0.08
C ASN A 832 -17.43 -41.16 1.56
N LEU A 833 -18.60 -40.74 2.06
CA LEU A 833 -18.72 -40.17 3.40
C LEU A 833 -18.31 -41.15 4.52
N ASP A 834 -18.67 -42.43 4.39
CA ASP A 834 -18.33 -43.46 5.39
C ASP A 834 -16.82 -43.73 5.44
N MET A 835 -16.15 -43.70 4.30
CA MET A 835 -14.70 -43.80 4.24
C MET A 835 -14.05 -42.58 4.91
N SER A 836 -14.49 -41.37 4.59
CA SER A 836 -14.03 -40.13 5.24
C SER A 836 -14.18 -40.15 6.77
N ILE A 837 -15.34 -40.61 7.28
CA ILE A 837 -15.57 -40.77 8.72
C ILE A 837 -14.56 -41.75 9.35
N ARG A 838 -14.26 -42.85 8.66
CA ARG A 838 -13.27 -43.83 9.12
C ARG A 838 -11.85 -43.26 9.09
N LEU A 839 -11.49 -42.44 8.11
CA LEU A 839 -10.19 -41.74 8.07
C LEU A 839 -9.99 -40.87 9.31
N ARG A 840 -11.02 -40.10 9.74
CA ARG A 840 -10.96 -39.30 10.97
C ARG A 840 -10.76 -40.11 12.25
N ARG A 841 -11.09 -41.40 12.22
CA ARG A 841 -11.00 -42.34 13.35
C ARG A 841 -9.85 -43.33 13.19
N ALA A 842 -8.95 -43.12 12.23
CA ALA A 842 -7.83 -44.01 11.97
C ALA A 842 -6.98 -44.19 13.22
N THR A 843 -6.81 -45.43 13.64
CA THR A 843 -6.00 -45.83 14.81
C THR A 843 -4.54 -46.00 14.43
N ARG A 844 -3.64 -45.97 15.42
CA ARG A 844 -2.20 -46.15 15.19
C ARG A 844 -1.92 -47.54 14.60
N GLU A 845 -2.64 -48.56 15.04
CA GLU A 845 -2.52 -49.94 14.58
C GLU A 845 -2.90 -50.09 13.11
N GLN A 846 -4.01 -49.48 12.68
CA GLN A 846 -4.46 -49.48 11.29
C GLN A 846 -3.44 -48.79 10.37
N VAL A 847 -2.92 -47.63 10.81
CA VAL A 847 -1.92 -46.88 10.03
C VAL A 847 -0.59 -47.63 9.95
N ALA A 848 -0.15 -48.27 11.03
CA ALA A 848 1.05 -49.09 11.04
C ALA A 848 0.92 -50.30 10.09
N ALA A 849 -0.26 -50.93 10.01
CA ALA A 849 -0.52 -52.02 9.07
C ALA A 849 -0.39 -51.58 7.61
N ILE A 850 -0.92 -50.39 7.27
CA ILE A 850 -0.81 -49.80 5.92
C ILE A 850 0.64 -49.45 5.57
N LEU A 851 1.41 -48.92 6.52
CA LEU A 851 2.83 -48.63 6.30
C LEU A 851 3.66 -49.91 6.09
N ALA A 852 3.32 -50.99 6.81
CA ALA A 852 3.98 -52.28 6.69
C ALA A 852 3.65 -53.01 5.37
N ASN A 853 2.42 -52.86 4.88
CA ASN A 853 1.97 -53.42 3.61
C ASN A 853 1.08 -52.41 2.86
N PRO A 854 1.67 -51.50 2.05
CA PRO A 854 0.95 -50.43 1.38
C PRO A 854 0.27 -50.93 0.10
N ALA A 855 -0.66 -51.87 0.25
CA ALA A 855 -1.40 -52.48 -0.83
C ALA A 855 -2.86 -51.96 -0.87
N PRO A 856 -3.46 -51.77 -2.07
CA PRO A 856 -4.82 -51.26 -2.20
C PRO A 856 -5.84 -52.05 -1.38
N ASP A 857 -5.77 -53.38 -1.41
CA ASP A 857 -6.66 -54.30 -0.69
C ASP A 857 -6.63 -54.10 0.83
N VAL A 858 -5.46 -53.81 1.40
CA VAL A 858 -5.32 -53.49 2.84
C VAL A 858 -6.04 -52.20 3.19
N ILE A 859 -5.89 -51.16 2.35
CA ILE A 859 -6.55 -49.87 2.54
C ILE A 859 -8.07 -50.02 2.39
N GLU A 860 -8.51 -50.76 1.38
CA GLU A 860 -9.92 -51.02 1.12
C GLU A 860 -10.61 -51.78 2.26
N GLN A 861 -9.96 -52.81 2.79
CA GLN A 861 -10.47 -53.55 3.95
C GLN A 861 -10.53 -52.68 5.21
N THR A 862 -9.59 -51.74 5.37
CA THR A 862 -9.49 -50.91 6.57
C THR A 862 -10.47 -49.74 6.55
N PHE A 863 -10.58 -49.03 5.43
CA PHE A 863 -11.31 -47.76 5.33
C PHE A 863 -12.50 -47.80 4.36
N GLY A 864 -12.59 -48.79 3.47
CA GLY A 864 -13.59 -48.88 2.41
C GLY A 864 -12.98 -48.72 1.01
N SER A 865 -13.73 -49.14 -0.01
CA SER A 865 -13.29 -49.07 -1.41
C SER A 865 -13.77 -47.78 -2.08
N ASP A 866 -12.80 -46.98 -2.50
CA ASP A 866 -12.94 -45.86 -3.42
C ASP A 866 -11.58 -45.66 -4.13
N PRO A 867 -11.49 -45.82 -5.46
CA PRO A 867 -10.21 -45.80 -6.16
C PRO A 867 -9.40 -44.50 -5.99
N VAL A 868 -10.07 -43.35 -5.94
CA VAL A 868 -9.41 -42.04 -5.84
C VAL A 868 -8.85 -41.84 -4.44
N LEU A 869 -9.61 -42.20 -3.40
CA LEU A 869 -9.17 -42.12 -2.01
C LEU A 869 -8.10 -43.16 -1.67
N VAL A 870 -8.23 -44.39 -2.17
CA VAL A 870 -7.17 -45.40 -2.05
C VAL A 870 -5.87 -44.90 -2.66
N ALA A 871 -5.92 -44.29 -3.86
CA ALA A 871 -4.76 -43.69 -4.49
C ALA A 871 -4.18 -42.51 -3.69
N ALA A 872 -5.03 -41.66 -3.11
CA ALA A 872 -4.58 -40.55 -2.25
C ALA A 872 -3.86 -41.05 -0.98
N ILE A 873 -4.39 -42.08 -0.33
CA ILE A 873 -3.77 -42.72 0.85
C ILE A 873 -2.43 -43.35 0.46
N LEU A 874 -2.37 -44.07 -0.66
CA LEU A 874 -1.10 -44.64 -1.16
C LEU A 874 -0.04 -43.57 -1.44
N ARG A 875 -0.43 -42.46 -2.10
CA ARG A 875 0.48 -41.32 -2.32
C ARG A 875 0.98 -40.75 -0.99
N ALA A 876 0.09 -40.56 -0.01
CA ALA A 876 0.47 -40.08 1.31
C ALA A 876 1.43 -41.05 2.02
N THR A 877 1.20 -42.36 1.94
CA THR A 877 2.07 -43.40 2.49
C THR A 877 3.46 -43.38 1.85
N VAL A 878 3.54 -43.29 0.52
CA VAL A 878 4.82 -43.16 -0.21
C VAL A 878 5.57 -41.90 0.23
N GLN A 879 4.88 -40.76 0.31
CA GLN A 879 5.48 -39.52 0.78
C GLN A 879 6.00 -39.64 2.21
N VAL A 880 5.23 -40.22 3.13
CA VAL A 880 5.66 -40.40 4.53
C VAL A 880 6.91 -41.29 4.62
N ASN A 881 6.98 -42.36 3.83
CA ASN A 881 8.15 -43.24 3.77
C ASN A 881 9.39 -42.53 3.19
N ASP A 882 9.23 -41.73 2.12
CA ASP A 882 10.31 -40.89 1.57
C ASP A 882 10.81 -39.87 2.61
N GLN A 883 9.89 -39.21 3.30
CA GLN A 883 10.23 -38.26 4.36
C GLN A 883 10.97 -38.92 5.53
N ALA A 884 10.55 -40.12 5.95
CA ALA A 884 11.26 -40.89 6.97
C ALA A 884 12.69 -41.24 6.53
N ALA A 885 12.86 -41.69 5.28
CA ALA A 885 14.17 -42.00 4.71
C ALA A 885 15.07 -40.76 4.65
N ARG A 886 14.55 -39.63 4.18
CA ARG A 886 15.29 -38.35 4.13
C ARG A 886 15.68 -37.86 5.51
N ALA A 887 14.75 -37.88 6.48
CA ALA A 887 15.04 -37.49 7.85
C ALA A 887 16.16 -38.36 8.47
N ALA A 888 16.16 -39.67 8.19
CA ALA A 888 17.22 -40.57 8.62
C ALA A 888 18.57 -40.29 7.94
N GLN A 889 18.57 -39.93 6.65
CA GLN A 889 19.79 -39.60 5.89
C GLN A 889 20.50 -38.36 6.43
N VAL A 890 19.76 -37.34 6.84
CA VAL A 890 20.32 -36.08 7.36
C VAL A 890 20.54 -36.10 8.87
N ARG A 891 20.24 -37.21 9.57
CA ARG A 891 20.44 -37.29 11.01
C ARG A 891 21.94 -37.21 11.34
N PRO A 892 22.40 -36.23 12.14
CA PRO A 892 23.81 -36.12 12.48
C PRO A 892 24.26 -37.34 13.27
N THR A 893 25.41 -37.92 12.90
CA THR A 893 26.09 -38.94 13.70
C THR A 893 26.54 -38.34 15.03
N PRO A 894 26.47 -39.08 16.16
CA PRO A 894 27.03 -38.61 17.42
C PRO A 894 28.49 -38.21 17.24
N GLU A 895 28.88 -37.02 17.71
CA GLU A 895 30.26 -36.55 17.67
C GLU A 895 31.16 -37.53 18.44
N THR A 896 32.22 -38.00 17.79
CA THR A 896 33.39 -38.53 18.50
C THR A 896 34.04 -37.39 19.28
N ALA A 897 34.49 -37.66 20.51
CA ALA A 897 35.06 -36.69 21.44
C ALA A 897 36.27 -35.85 20.90
N GLN A 898 36.76 -36.13 19.69
CA GLN A 898 37.79 -35.35 19.00
C GLN A 898 37.28 -34.07 18.33
N ASP A 899 35.98 -33.97 18.02
CA ASP A 899 35.40 -32.78 17.34
C ASP A 899 34.95 -31.68 18.32
N GLN A 900 35.09 -31.92 19.62
CA GLN A 900 34.74 -30.97 20.71
C GLN A 900 35.92 -30.09 21.17
N ALA A 901 37.09 -30.21 20.52
CA ALA A 901 38.34 -29.55 20.92
C ALA A 901 38.58 -28.22 20.21
#